data_AF-A0A942F6W8-F1
#
_entry.id   AF-A0A942F6W8-F1
#
_cell.length_a   1.000
_cell.length_b   1.000
_cell.length_c   1.000
_cell.angle_alpha   90.00
_cell.angle_beta   90.00
_cell.angle_gamma   90.00
#
_symmetry.space_group_name_H-M   'P 1'
#
loop_
_entity.id
_entity.type
_entity.pdbx_description
1 polymer ?
#
loop_
_entity_poly.entity_id
_entity_poly.type
_entity_poly.pdbx_seq_one_letter_code
_entity_poly.pdbx_strand_id
1 'polypeptide(L)'
;MKYSETDIREVKEQLLWNRQHSHSTIFLLGSGVSVSGGIPDSEGIISRIRQDFSSLCARMHPVTYEDHLEVLTPSQRQELIKTYVQESRVNSAHLYLATLVKAEYTRTIFTTNFDTLIPRALALENVFPTIYDFQTMNVEMVRELESPSVVHLHGRTDGILRYNGENGYFAQQEKLKTCFQEMFEKHTVIVVGYSGAEDPVLGFLADIRSFENRLYWIGNGDDEPEEHVLHGVLNKPSKHSCFIKGYDADQFFMALSDELQLPVPRILNNPLDLVAEVLGDISSTPREIQISAPVIPKVQIPEIKPAVPEESGKPVPVKKPELEIPEKKTKVKSESPLGAKSSFIESARESWTSKNWSHYEALKAALENSEEPEAKKYFAYFLFHWGEAIQKSAEGAASGEAKNLLNDAANRYRQALEASEEVSEVNFKLGTCLLQLAALLDSDDAENLYEEAFQRFEDAMAGDPKDFETLHAWAQGLIRLAETKNEVEAQRLYFQAFDKYKAILKINPELTDIYIHWGTGLCNLAAMKRDEEAELYLDEAFAKFAAAVKRDSENQEAYIRWGIGLRQLARIKRSAEALALYEEACSKYALAQELNPTSFDAAMNWTQDLCNLAMLKGIEEAQRLLKSACEKYETIAYTYPQNYEIYNNWGIALWNLGNLKSGKESQQIYKQSFEKFDHALSLDPNSAEVYTNKGICMGKVAYMAEMSKTKDLYFQAGECFKNALAIKPGLFEAYYHWGITLRNEAETLQNARTEELFIQALKQFEKAMKTKPEKHKLHREWEEKLVNLSRAVFEEEPEKLYHDTFKKYQEAIFTERNSLELYNNYDINLTMNNGEEGDGEYEKLYSEVVIK
;
A
#
# COMPACT_ATOMS: atom_id res chain seq x y z
N MET A 1 -10.39 -32.49 -50.66
CA MET A 1 -11.31 -31.34 -50.74
C MET A 1 -10.57 -30.16 -50.14
N LYS A 2 -10.41 -29.05 -50.87
CA LYS A 2 -10.15 -27.75 -50.22
C LYS A 2 -11.27 -27.54 -49.19
N TYR A 3 -10.97 -26.97 -48.03
CA TYR A 3 -11.95 -26.60 -47.00
C TYR A 3 -13.27 -26.05 -47.60
N SER A 4 -14.41 -26.22 -46.91
CA SER A 4 -15.65 -25.59 -47.37
C SER A 4 -15.59 -24.09 -47.11
N GLU A 5 -15.53 -23.30 -48.18
CA GLU A 5 -15.86 -21.88 -48.12
C GLU A 5 -17.32 -21.73 -47.73
N THR A 6 -17.60 -20.94 -46.70
CA THR A 6 -18.96 -20.67 -46.23
C THR A 6 -19.17 -19.19 -45.92
N ASP A 7 -20.42 -18.85 -45.61
CA ASP A 7 -20.88 -17.50 -45.28
C ASP A 7 -21.18 -17.39 -43.78
N ILE A 8 -21.22 -16.17 -43.26
CA ILE A 8 -21.50 -15.84 -41.87
C ILE A 8 -22.85 -16.38 -41.39
N ARG A 9 -23.79 -16.63 -42.31
CA ARG A 9 -25.08 -17.28 -42.02
C ARG A 9 -24.94 -18.69 -41.47
N GLU A 10 -23.94 -19.45 -41.91
CA GLU A 10 -23.68 -20.79 -41.34
C GLU A 10 -23.21 -20.68 -39.89
N VAL A 11 -22.39 -19.67 -39.56
CA VAL A 11 -21.97 -19.40 -38.17
C VAL A 11 -23.18 -19.09 -37.31
N LYS A 12 -24.08 -18.22 -37.78
CA LYS A 12 -25.34 -17.92 -37.09
C LYS A 12 -26.15 -19.19 -36.84
N GLU A 13 -26.36 -20.02 -37.85
CA GLU A 13 -27.11 -21.28 -37.72
C GLU A 13 -26.48 -22.21 -36.68
N GLN A 14 -25.15 -22.35 -36.69
CA GLN A 14 -24.43 -23.16 -35.71
C GLN A 14 -24.55 -22.59 -34.30
N LEU A 15 -24.44 -21.28 -34.10
CA LEU A 15 -24.61 -20.63 -32.79
C LEU A 15 -26.02 -20.81 -32.23
N LEU A 16 -27.05 -20.68 -33.08
CA LEU A 16 -28.43 -20.93 -32.70
C LEU A 16 -28.67 -22.41 -32.36
N TRP A 17 -28.07 -23.33 -33.13
CA TRP A 17 -28.14 -24.76 -32.86
C TRP A 17 -27.47 -25.12 -31.53
N ASN A 18 -26.28 -24.56 -31.26
CA ASN A 18 -25.54 -24.76 -30.02
C ASN A 18 -26.38 -24.36 -28.80
N ARG A 19 -27.02 -23.20 -28.88
CA ARG A 19 -27.89 -22.68 -27.80
C ARG A 19 -29.10 -23.58 -27.53
N GLN A 20 -29.69 -24.17 -28.57
CA GLN A 20 -30.83 -25.08 -28.42
C GLN A 20 -30.44 -26.43 -27.80
N HIS A 21 -29.19 -26.87 -27.99
CA HIS A 21 -28.72 -28.21 -27.60
C HIS A 21 -27.71 -28.18 -26.44
N SER A 22 -27.56 -27.03 -25.77
CA SER A 22 -26.62 -26.83 -24.65
C SER A 22 -25.15 -27.12 -25.00
N HIS A 23 -24.76 -26.94 -26.27
CA HIS A 23 -23.35 -26.93 -26.66
C HIS A 23 -22.76 -25.54 -26.47
N SER A 24 -21.48 -25.46 -26.09
CA SER A 24 -20.78 -24.19 -25.94
C SER A 24 -19.99 -23.81 -27.20
N THR A 25 -19.81 -22.51 -27.38
CA THR A 25 -18.98 -21.91 -28.43
C THR A 25 -17.75 -21.30 -27.77
N ILE A 26 -16.60 -21.52 -28.40
CA ILE A 26 -15.31 -20.99 -27.99
C ILE A 26 -14.79 -20.03 -29.04
N PHE A 27 -14.41 -18.83 -28.63
CA PHE A 27 -13.66 -17.90 -29.48
C PHE A 27 -12.18 -18.03 -29.18
N LEU A 28 -11.35 -18.21 -30.22
CA LEU A 28 -9.89 -18.12 -30.14
C LEU A 28 -9.44 -16.84 -30.85
N LEU A 29 -8.96 -15.88 -30.06
CA LEU A 29 -8.56 -14.55 -30.53
C LEU A 29 -7.04 -14.50 -30.71
N GLY A 30 -6.63 -13.96 -31.85
CA GLY A 30 -5.24 -13.58 -32.11
C GLY A 30 -5.03 -12.07 -32.17
N SER A 31 -3.79 -11.66 -32.42
CA SER A 31 -3.36 -10.25 -32.35
C SER A 31 -4.09 -9.34 -33.33
N GLY A 32 -4.54 -9.90 -34.47
CA GLY A 32 -5.33 -9.19 -35.48
C GLY A 32 -6.63 -8.57 -34.93
N VAL A 33 -7.21 -9.15 -33.86
CA VAL A 33 -8.43 -8.62 -33.23
C VAL A 33 -8.16 -7.29 -32.50
N SER A 34 -6.92 -7.02 -32.09
CA SER A 34 -6.54 -5.86 -31.28
C SER A 34 -5.95 -4.70 -32.11
N VAL A 35 -5.71 -4.89 -33.40
CA VAL A 35 -5.05 -3.93 -34.30
C VAL A 35 -5.78 -2.59 -34.37
N SER A 36 -7.08 -2.58 -34.62
CA SER A 36 -7.89 -1.35 -34.64
C SER A 36 -8.04 -0.69 -33.26
N GLY A 37 -7.72 -1.42 -32.18
CA GLY A 37 -7.63 -0.92 -30.82
C GLY A 37 -6.28 -0.28 -30.47
N GLY A 38 -5.33 -0.23 -31.42
CA GLY A 38 -4.02 0.36 -31.24
C GLY A 38 -2.95 -0.60 -30.69
N ILE A 39 -3.23 -1.90 -30.61
CA ILE A 39 -2.23 -2.93 -30.32
C ILE A 39 -1.73 -3.48 -31.66
N PRO A 40 -0.47 -3.23 -32.06
CA PRO A 40 0.02 -3.76 -33.33
C PRO A 40 0.12 -5.28 -33.32
N ASP A 41 -0.02 -5.88 -34.49
CA ASP A 41 0.27 -7.29 -34.72
C ASP A 41 1.78 -7.56 -34.72
N SER A 42 2.18 -8.82 -34.95
CA SER A 42 3.59 -9.21 -34.94
C SER A 42 4.43 -8.43 -35.96
N GLU A 43 3.92 -8.17 -37.16
CA GLU A 43 4.60 -7.38 -38.19
C GLU A 43 4.72 -5.90 -37.82
N GLY A 44 3.68 -5.32 -37.22
CA GLY A 44 3.68 -3.95 -36.71
C GLY A 44 4.70 -3.76 -35.59
N ILE A 45 4.80 -4.71 -34.67
CA ILE A 45 5.83 -4.73 -33.62
C ILE A 45 7.23 -4.84 -34.23
N ILE A 46 7.46 -5.76 -35.17
CA ILE A 46 8.75 -5.91 -35.87
C ILE A 46 9.14 -4.60 -36.56
N SER A 47 8.21 -3.96 -37.26
CA SER A 47 8.45 -2.71 -37.97
C SER A 47 8.85 -1.59 -37.02
N ARG A 48 8.18 -1.51 -35.85
CA ARG A 48 8.54 -0.53 -34.81
C ARG A 48 9.92 -0.81 -34.22
N ILE A 49 10.26 -2.06 -33.95
CA ILE A 49 11.59 -2.44 -33.44
C ILE A 49 12.68 -2.09 -34.45
N ARG A 50 12.45 -2.37 -35.74
CA ARG A 50 13.39 -2.00 -36.81
C ARG A 50 13.57 -0.49 -36.93
N GLN A 51 12.52 0.28 -36.69
CA GLN A 51 12.57 1.74 -36.72
C GLN A 51 13.35 2.30 -35.52
N ASP A 52 12.99 1.89 -34.31
CA ASP A 52 13.53 2.44 -33.06
C ASP A 52 14.94 1.91 -32.74
N PHE A 53 15.26 0.68 -33.19
CA PHE A 53 16.50 -0.03 -32.92
C PHE A 53 17.21 -0.52 -34.19
N SER A 54 17.18 0.30 -35.25
CA SER A 54 17.77 0.01 -36.57
C SER A 54 19.22 -0.49 -36.52
N SER A 55 20.10 0.18 -35.76
CA SER A 55 21.52 -0.20 -35.60
C SER A 55 21.73 -1.55 -34.90
N LEU A 56 20.79 -1.97 -34.06
CA LEU A 56 20.84 -3.26 -33.38
C LEU A 56 20.34 -4.38 -34.31
N CYS A 57 19.21 -4.14 -34.98
CA CYS A 57 18.68 -5.06 -36.00
C CYS A 57 19.68 -5.28 -37.15
N ALA A 58 20.43 -4.24 -37.54
CA ALA A 58 21.48 -4.35 -38.56
C ALA A 58 22.69 -5.21 -38.13
N ARG A 59 22.96 -5.35 -36.83
CA ARG A 59 24.06 -6.18 -36.31
C ARG A 59 23.66 -7.64 -36.11
N MET A 60 22.42 -7.88 -35.69
CA MET A 60 21.93 -9.22 -35.36
C MET A 60 21.24 -9.94 -36.52
N HIS A 61 20.83 -9.21 -37.57
CA HIS A 61 20.07 -9.75 -38.70
C HIS A 61 18.88 -10.65 -38.26
N PRO A 62 18.00 -10.15 -37.36
CA PRO A 62 16.88 -10.93 -36.85
C PRO A 62 15.92 -11.30 -37.99
N VAL A 63 15.46 -12.56 -38.01
CA VAL A 63 14.60 -13.11 -39.08
C VAL A 63 13.17 -13.27 -38.60
N THR A 64 12.98 -13.80 -37.39
CA THR A 64 11.67 -14.13 -36.81
C THR A 64 11.13 -13.01 -35.91
N TYR A 65 9.85 -13.05 -35.55
CA TYR A 65 9.28 -12.13 -34.55
C TYR A 65 10.03 -12.20 -33.22
N GLU A 66 10.39 -13.41 -32.80
CA GLU A 66 11.11 -13.68 -31.56
C GLU A 66 12.51 -13.08 -31.59
N ASP A 67 13.25 -13.26 -32.69
CA ASP A 67 14.58 -12.68 -32.86
C ASP A 67 14.56 -11.15 -32.69
N HIS A 68 13.51 -10.48 -33.18
CA HIS A 68 13.36 -9.04 -33.03
C HIS A 68 13.06 -8.64 -31.58
N LEU A 69 12.34 -9.46 -30.82
CA LEU A 69 12.12 -9.22 -29.38
C LEU A 69 13.36 -9.51 -28.54
N GLU A 70 14.23 -10.43 -28.96
CA GLU A 70 15.52 -10.73 -28.30
C GLU A 70 16.56 -9.63 -28.50
N VAL A 71 16.47 -8.88 -29.60
CA VAL A 71 17.31 -7.69 -29.82
C VAL A 71 17.12 -6.65 -28.71
N LEU A 72 15.94 -6.61 -28.08
CA LEU A 72 15.61 -5.68 -27.01
C LEU A 72 16.07 -6.22 -25.64
N THR A 73 16.63 -5.33 -24.82
CA THR A 73 16.82 -5.65 -23.40
C THR A 73 15.46 -5.84 -22.69
N PRO A 74 15.39 -6.57 -21.57
CA PRO A 74 14.13 -6.77 -20.84
C PRO A 74 13.39 -5.46 -20.51
N SER A 75 14.13 -4.40 -20.14
CA SER A 75 13.55 -3.08 -19.86
C SER A 75 12.99 -2.39 -21.12
N GLN A 76 13.66 -2.53 -22.27
CA GLN A 76 13.18 -1.97 -23.54
C GLN A 76 11.93 -2.69 -24.04
N ARG A 77 11.90 -4.03 -23.93
CA ARG A 77 10.73 -4.84 -24.23
C ARG A 77 9.54 -4.45 -23.34
N GLN A 78 9.80 -4.23 -22.05
CA GLN A 78 8.77 -3.80 -21.10
C GLN A 78 8.17 -2.44 -21.44
N GLU A 79 9.01 -1.46 -21.76
CA GLU A 79 8.52 -0.12 -22.09
C GLU A 79 7.73 -0.11 -23.42
N LEU A 80 8.17 -0.91 -24.41
CA LEU A 80 7.46 -1.07 -25.69
C LEU A 80 6.05 -1.63 -25.49
N ILE A 81 5.92 -2.74 -24.75
CA ILE A 81 4.63 -3.38 -24.46
C ILE A 81 3.74 -2.46 -23.63
N LYS A 82 4.29 -1.83 -22.60
CA LYS A 82 3.57 -0.90 -21.73
C LYS A 82 2.99 0.27 -22.51
N THR A 83 3.74 0.82 -23.47
CA THR A 83 3.27 1.91 -24.35
C THR A 83 2.01 1.47 -25.12
N TYR A 84 2.05 0.29 -25.75
CA TYR A 84 0.88 -0.22 -26.47
C TYR A 84 -0.33 -0.45 -25.57
N VAL A 85 -0.13 -1.03 -24.38
CA VAL A 85 -1.25 -1.26 -23.44
C VAL A 85 -1.85 0.06 -22.96
N GLN A 86 -1.03 1.08 -22.65
CA GLN A 86 -1.49 2.38 -22.16
C GLN A 86 -2.23 3.20 -23.22
N GLU A 87 -1.77 3.17 -24.48
CA GLU A 87 -2.38 3.93 -25.57
C GLU A 87 -3.60 3.23 -26.19
N SER A 88 -3.77 1.93 -25.93
CA SER A 88 -4.83 1.11 -26.51
C SER A 88 -6.25 1.53 -26.09
N ARG A 89 -7.16 1.46 -27.06
CA ARG A 89 -8.60 1.73 -26.91
C ARG A 89 -9.39 0.48 -27.24
N VAL A 90 -10.52 0.30 -26.55
CA VAL A 90 -11.45 -0.78 -26.88
C VAL A 90 -12.04 -0.49 -28.28
N ASN A 91 -11.86 -1.43 -29.20
CA ASN A 91 -12.37 -1.34 -30.58
C ASN A 91 -13.74 -2.00 -30.72
N SER A 92 -14.31 -1.92 -31.93
CA SER A 92 -15.63 -2.48 -32.23
C SER A 92 -15.65 -4.00 -32.08
N ALA A 93 -14.63 -4.72 -32.56
CA ALA A 93 -14.52 -6.17 -32.45
C ALA A 93 -14.74 -6.64 -31.01
N HIS A 94 -14.01 -6.04 -30.05
CA HIS A 94 -14.14 -6.40 -28.63
C HIS A 94 -15.50 -6.01 -28.03
N LEU A 95 -16.08 -4.85 -28.40
CA LEU A 95 -17.41 -4.43 -27.91
C LEU A 95 -18.54 -5.36 -28.40
N TYR A 96 -18.50 -5.77 -29.66
CA TYR A 96 -19.50 -6.68 -30.22
C TYR A 96 -19.29 -8.12 -29.72
N LEU A 97 -18.04 -8.54 -29.47
CA LEU A 97 -17.76 -9.80 -28.78
C LEU A 97 -18.29 -9.79 -27.33
N ALA A 98 -18.13 -8.69 -26.59
CA ALA A 98 -18.71 -8.55 -25.26
C ALA A 98 -20.25 -8.67 -25.28
N THR A 99 -20.89 -8.12 -26.32
CA THR A 99 -22.33 -8.27 -26.56
C THR A 99 -22.73 -9.73 -26.79
N LEU A 100 -21.93 -10.49 -27.54
CA LEU A 100 -22.14 -11.93 -27.75
C LEU A 100 -22.02 -12.74 -26.46
N VAL A 101 -21.05 -12.40 -25.58
CA VAL A 101 -20.90 -13.02 -24.26
C VAL A 101 -22.12 -12.72 -23.39
N LYS A 102 -22.56 -11.44 -23.33
CA LYS A 102 -23.74 -11.03 -22.57
C LYS A 102 -25.03 -11.71 -23.05
N ALA A 103 -25.13 -11.96 -24.36
CA ALA A 103 -26.24 -12.70 -24.96
C ALA A 103 -26.11 -14.23 -24.83
N GLU A 104 -25.09 -14.72 -24.13
CA GLU A 104 -24.78 -16.13 -23.86
C GLU A 104 -24.49 -16.99 -25.11
N TYR A 105 -24.04 -16.38 -26.21
CA TYR A 105 -23.62 -17.12 -27.41
C TYR A 105 -22.25 -17.77 -27.28
N THR A 106 -21.44 -17.29 -26.34
CA THR A 106 -20.17 -17.88 -25.92
C THR A 106 -20.03 -17.73 -24.40
N ARG A 107 -19.35 -18.70 -23.78
CA ARG A 107 -19.03 -18.68 -22.34
C ARG A 107 -17.53 -18.63 -22.08
N THR A 108 -16.70 -18.92 -23.08
CA THR A 108 -15.26 -19.03 -22.91
C THR A 108 -14.55 -18.42 -24.10
N ILE A 109 -13.60 -17.54 -23.80
CA ILE A 109 -12.75 -16.86 -24.77
C ILE A 109 -11.31 -17.27 -24.49
N PHE A 110 -10.64 -17.78 -25.51
CA PHE A 110 -9.20 -17.98 -25.53
C PHE A 110 -8.56 -16.82 -26.26
N THR A 111 -7.45 -16.31 -25.74
CA THR A 111 -6.68 -15.27 -26.41
C THR A 111 -5.20 -15.58 -26.33
N THR A 112 -4.50 -15.43 -27.46
CA THR A 112 -3.03 -15.40 -27.49
C THR A 112 -2.49 -14.00 -27.21
N ASN A 113 -3.37 -13.01 -27.01
CA ASN A 113 -2.98 -11.61 -26.85
C ASN A 113 -2.63 -11.31 -25.39
N PHE A 114 -1.66 -10.43 -25.21
CA PHE A 114 -1.22 -9.91 -23.91
C PHE A 114 -1.99 -8.67 -23.43
N ASP A 115 -2.83 -8.11 -24.30
CA ASP A 115 -3.57 -6.88 -24.05
C ASP A 115 -4.76 -7.11 -23.10
N THR A 116 -5.37 -5.99 -22.66
CA THR A 116 -6.51 -5.99 -21.74
C THR A 116 -7.81 -5.55 -22.43
N LEU A 117 -7.91 -5.62 -23.75
CA LEU A 117 -9.08 -5.11 -24.48
C LEU A 117 -10.33 -5.94 -24.24
N ILE A 118 -10.24 -7.28 -24.19
CA ILE A 118 -11.43 -8.10 -23.94
C ILE A 118 -12.02 -7.93 -22.52
N PRO A 119 -11.24 -7.93 -21.42
CA PRO A 119 -11.82 -7.67 -20.09
C PRO A 119 -12.37 -6.24 -19.97
N ARG A 120 -11.72 -5.25 -20.61
CA ARG A 120 -12.23 -3.87 -20.66
C ARG A 120 -13.56 -3.78 -21.41
N ALA A 121 -13.71 -4.48 -22.52
CA ALA A 121 -14.96 -4.51 -23.28
C ALA A 121 -16.10 -5.19 -22.52
N LEU A 122 -15.81 -6.30 -21.82
CA LEU A 122 -16.79 -7.00 -20.99
C LEU A 122 -17.27 -6.13 -19.82
N ALA A 123 -16.36 -5.40 -19.17
CA ALA A 123 -16.72 -4.44 -18.13
C ALA A 123 -17.64 -3.31 -18.68
N LEU A 124 -17.43 -2.86 -19.92
CA LEU A 124 -18.32 -1.88 -20.59
C LEU A 124 -19.70 -2.45 -20.94
N GLU A 125 -19.91 -3.75 -20.82
CA GLU A 125 -21.21 -4.41 -20.92
C GLU A 125 -21.73 -4.92 -19.56
N ASN A 126 -21.12 -4.49 -18.45
CA ASN A 126 -21.42 -4.96 -17.09
C ASN A 126 -21.28 -6.50 -16.94
N VAL A 127 -20.27 -7.08 -17.59
CA VAL A 127 -19.94 -8.50 -17.52
C VAL A 127 -18.55 -8.66 -16.91
N PHE A 128 -18.43 -9.43 -15.83
CA PHE A 128 -17.16 -9.66 -15.13
C PHE A 128 -16.75 -11.13 -15.27
N PRO A 129 -15.84 -11.47 -16.21
CA PRO A 129 -15.42 -12.85 -16.43
C PRO A 129 -14.36 -13.30 -15.43
N THR A 130 -14.26 -14.61 -15.21
CA THR A 130 -13.10 -15.23 -14.55
C THR A 130 -11.93 -15.26 -15.53
N ILE A 131 -10.78 -14.68 -15.13
CA ILE A 131 -9.59 -14.56 -15.98
C ILE A 131 -8.56 -15.61 -15.57
N TYR A 132 -8.17 -16.47 -16.50
CA TYR A 132 -7.18 -17.52 -16.31
C TYR A 132 -5.91 -17.21 -17.10
N ASP A 133 -4.75 -17.51 -16.50
CA ASP A 133 -3.44 -17.46 -17.15
C ASP A 133 -2.91 -18.88 -17.33
N PHE A 134 -2.62 -19.29 -18.56
CA PHE A 134 -2.18 -20.63 -18.88
C PHE A 134 -0.97 -21.07 -18.03
N GLN A 135 -0.09 -20.15 -17.62
CA GLN A 135 1.09 -20.46 -16.81
C GLN A 135 0.77 -20.96 -15.40
N THR A 136 -0.38 -20.58 -14.84
CA THR A 136 -0.80 -20.95 -13.48
C THR A 136 -1.92 -21.98 -13.45
N MET A 137 -2.41 -22.39 -14.62
CA MET A 137 -3.49 -23.38 -14.73
C MET A 137 -2.99 -24.81 -14.47
N ASN A 138 -3.91 -25.62 -13.93
CA ASN A 138 -3.78 -27.07 -13.83
C ASN A 138 -4.98 -27.75 -14.53
N VAL A 139 -4.94 -29.09 -14.62
CA VAL A 139 -5.94 -29.89 -15.34
C VAL A 139 -7.33 -29.74 -14.73
N GLU A 140 -7.43 -29.67 -13.40
CA GLU A 140 -8.68 -29.51 -12.68
C GLU A 140 -9.36 -28.18 -13.02
N MET A 141 -8.59 -27.08 -13.05
CA MET A 141 -9.08 -25.75 -13.43
C MET A 141 -9.60 -25.70 -14.88
N VAL A 142 -8.95 -26.39 -15.83
CA VAL A 142 -9.42 -26.46 -17.22
C VAL A 142 -10.76 -27.20 -17.33
N ARG A 143 -10.97 -28.22 -16.49
CA ARG A 143 -12.22 -29.00 -16.48
C ARG A 143 -13.38 -28.26 -15.83
N GLU A 144 -13.09 -27.30 -14.96
CA GLU A 144 -14.06 -26.55 -14.16
C GLU A 144 -13.97 -25.04 -14.42
N LEU A 145 -13.81 -24.64 -15.69
CA LEU A 145 -13.80 -23.22 -16.07
C LEU A 145 -15.11 -22.54 -15.68
N GLU A 146 -15.01 -21.51 -14.86
CA GLU A 146 -16.14 -20.64 -14.52
C GLU A 146 -16.61 -19.88 -15.77
N SER A 147 -17.90 -19.61 -15.87
CA SER A 147 -18.51 -18.94 -17.03
C SER A 147 -19.12 -17.61 -16.60
N PRO A 148 -18.84 -16.48 -17.30
CA PRO A 148 -17.98 -16.38 -18.48
C PRO A 148 -16.47 -16.36 -18.11
N SER A 149 -15.62 -16.90 -18.99
CA SER A 149 -14.16 -16.95 -18.78
C SER A 149 -13.33 -16.40 -19.94
N VAL A 150 -12.18 -15.84 -19.58
CA VAL A 150 -11.13 -15.42 -20.52
C VAL A 150 -9.83 -16.14 -20.15
N VAL A 151 -9.27 -16.92 -21.07
CA VAL A 151 -8.05 -17.70 -20.87
C VAL A 151 -6.92 -17.14 -21.75
N HIS A 152 -5.87 -16.63 -21.12
CA HIS A 152 -4.67 -16.13 -21.81
C HIS A 152 -3.67 -17.27 -22.04
N LEU A 153 -3.49 -17.67 -23.30
CA LEU A 153 -2.65 -18.81 -23.69
C LEU A 153 -1.15 -18.54 -23.64
N HIS A 154 -0.72 -17.30 -23.92
CA HIS A 154 0.68 -16.87 -23.83
C HIS A 154 1.00 -16.13 -22.50
N GLY A 155 0.02 -16.11 -21.59
CA GLY A 155 0.05 -15.33 -20.35
C GLY A 155 -0.31 -13.85 -20.56
N ARG A 156 -0.48 -13.13 -19.44
CA ARG A 156 -0.74 -11.67 -19.46
C ARG A 156 0.55 -10.89 -19.75
N THR A 157 0.55 -9.56 -19.57
CA THR A 157 1.72 -8.69 -19.77
C THR A 157 3.00 -9.22 -19.10
N ASP A 158 2.90 -9.92 -17.97
CA ASP A 158 4.02 -10.56 -17.27
C ASP A 158 4.60 -11.78 -18.00
N GLY A 159 3.83 -12.46 -18.86
CA GLY A 159 4.25 -13.63 -19.65
C GLY A 159 5.25 -13.28 -20.74
N ILE A 160 5.03 -12.17 -21.48
CA ILE A 160 5.97 -11.68 -22.52
C ILE A 160 7.25 -11.10 -21.89
N LEU A 161 7.14 -10.50 -20.70
CA LEU A 161 8.29 -9.98 -19.94
C LEU A 161 9.22 -11.10 -19.44
N ARG A 162 8.68 -12.29 -19.23
CA ARG A 162 9.43 -13.48 -18.80
C ARG A 162 9.93 -14.33 -19.95
N TYR A 163 9.59 -13.99 -21.20
CA TYR A 163 9.96 -14.76 -22.39
C TYR A 163 11.47 -14.73 -22.62
N ASN A 164 12.15 -15.78 -22.20
CA ASN A 164 13.51 -16.10 -22.62
C ASN A 164 13.35 -17.08 -23.78
N GLY A 165 13.81 -16.72 -24.98
CA GLY A 165 13.75 -17.60 -26.13
C GLY A 165 14.37 -18.96 -25.84
N GLU A 166 13.92 -19.93 -26.64
CA GLU A 166 14.08 -21.40 -26.51
C GLU A 166 12.94 -22.12 -25.75
N ASN A 167 11.94 -22.57 -26.52
CA ASN A 167 11.32 -23.92 -26.47
C ASN A 167 10.86 -24.53 -25.12
N GLY A 168 10.77 -23.76 -24.02
CA GLY A 168 10.44 -24.27 -22.69
C GLY A 168 8.96 -24.19 -22.30
N TYR A 169 8.15 -23.35 -22.94
CA TYR A 169 6.84 -22.96 -22.39
C TYR A 169 5.71 -23.97 -22.60
N PHE A 170 5.74 -24.74 -23.70
CA PHE A 170 4.73 -25.78 -23.96
C PHE A 170 5.18 -27.20 -23.65
N ALA A 171 6.47 -27.40 -23.33
CA ALA A 171 7.02 -28.70 -23.01
C ALA A 171 6.64 -29.19 -21.59
N GLN A 172 6.31 -28.28 -20.66
CA GLN A 172 6.13 -28.64 -19.25
C GLN A 172 4.74 -29.16 -18.87
N GLN A 173 3.72 -29.18 -19.73
CA GLN A 173 2.40 -29.72 -19.35
C GLN A 173 1.64 -30.43 -20.50
N GLU A 174 2.15 -31.58 -20.99
CA GLU A 174 1.41 -32.43 -21.96
C GLU A 174 -0.04 -32.73 -21.53
N LYS A 175 -0.30 -32.81 -20.22
CA LYS A 175 -1.65 -33.05 -19.69
C LYS A 175 -2.63 -31.90 -19.94
N LEU A 176 -2.16 -30.64 -19.92
CA LEU A 176 -2.99 -29.48 -20.27
C LEU A 176 -3.28 -29.43 -21.76
N LYS A 177 -2.28 -29.71 -22.60
CA LYS A 177 -2.45 -29.81 -24.05
C LYS A 177 -3.61 -30.74 -24.40
N THR A 178 -3.64 -31.94 -23.82
CA THR A 178 -4.73 -32.91 -24.01
C THR A 178 -6.09 -32.35 -23.57
N CYS A 179 -6.16 -31.64 -22.44
CA CYS A 179 -7.43 -31.09 -21.95
C CYS A 179 -7.99 -29.98 -22.87
N PHE A 180 -7.13 -29.09 -23.37
CA PHE A 180 -7.54 -28.07 -24.34
C PHE A 180 -7.96 -28.68 -25.67
N GLN A 181 -7.26 -29.71 -26.14
CA GLN A 181 -7.64 -30.46 -27.34
C GLN A 181 -9.02 -31.11 -27.20
N GLU A 182 -9.27 -31.81 -26.09
CA GLU A 182 -10.59 -32.41 -25.81
C GLU A 182 -11.71 -31.37 -25.78
N MET A 183 -11.42 -30.18 -25.24
CA MET A 183 -12.39 -29.10 -25.16
C MET A 183 -12.65 -28.45 -26.52
N PHE A 184 -11.63 -28.21 -27.34
CA PHE A 184 -11.79 -27.70 -28.70
C PHE A 184 -12.45 -28.73 -29.63
N GLU A 185 -12.20 -30.02 -29.44
CA GLU A 185 -12.84 -31.11 -30.19
C GLU A 185 -14.37 -31.14 -29.98
N LYS A 186 -14.82 -30.95 -28.72
CA LYS A 186 -16.23 -31.05 -28.33
C LYS A 186 -17.07 -29.79 -28.57
N HIS A 187 -16.46 -28.64 -28.83
CA HIS A 187 -17.15 -27.35 -28.91
C HIS A 187 -17.00 -26.72 -30.28
N THR A 188 -17.90 -25.78 -30.62
CA THR A 188 -17.71 -24.97 -31.82
C THR A 188 -16.57 -24.00 -31.58
N VAL A 189 -15.55 -24.04 -32.42
CA VAL A 189 -14.38 -23.16 -32.31
C VAL A 189 -14.43 -22.10 -33.40
N ILE A 190 -14.39 -20.82 -33.03
CA ILE A 190 -14.33 -19.69 -33.97
C ILE A 190 -12.99 -18.99 -33.76
N VAL A 191 -12.12 -19.06 -34.77
CA VAL A 191 -10.78 -18.46 -34.76
C VAL A 191 -10.84 -17.11 -35.47
N VAL A 192 -10.44 -16.03 -34.78
CA VAL A 192 -10.52 -14.66 -35.31
C VAL A 192 -9.19 -13.93 -35.09
N GLY A 193 -8.65 -13.32 -36.15
CA GLY A 193 -7.43 -12.50 -36.07
C GLY A 193 -6.15 -13.25 -35.64
N TYR A 194 -6.14 -14.57 -35.78
CA TYR A 194 -5.02 -15.44 -35.41
C TYR A 194 -4.29 -15.93 -36.67
N SER A 195 -2.99 -15.66 -36.78
CA SER A 195 -2.19 -16.07 -37.96
C SER A 195 -1.63 -17.49 -37.83
N GLY A 196 -1.39 -17.96 -36.60
CA GLY A 196 -0.75 -19.25 -36.33
C GLY A 196 0.72 -19.36 -36.75
N ALA A 197 1.34 -18.26 -37.20
CA ALA A 197 2.75 -18.26 -37.61
C ALA A 197 3.65 -18.41 -36.38
N GLU A 198 4.50 -19.44 -36.39
CA GLU A 198 5.48 -19.73 -35.33
C GLU A 198 4.87 -19.89 -33.91
N ASP A 199 3.57 -20.19 -33.82
CA ASP A 199 2.86 -20.32 -32.54
C ASP A 199 2.44 -21.79 -32.25
N PRO A 200 2.86 -22.37 -31.11
CA PRO A 200 2.51 -23.74 -30.71
C PRO A 200 1.02 -24.01 -30.56
N VAL A 201 0.18 -22.99 -30.33
CA VAL A 201 -1.29 -23.14 -30.23
C VAL A 201 -1.88 -23.67 -31.55
N LEU A 202 -1.29 -23.35 -32.71
CA LEU A 202 -1.68 -23.94 -33.98
C LEU A 202 -1.48 -25.47 -33.97
N GLY A 203 -0.42 -25.96 -33.32
CA GLY A 203 -0.18 -27.38 -33.11
C GLY A 203 -1.33 -28.07 -32.37
N PHE A 204 -1.95 -27.40 -31.40
CA PHE A 204 -3.11 -27.93 -30.67
C PHE A 204 -4.30 -28.18 -31.59
N LEU A 205 -4.60 -27.20 -32.46
CA LEU A 205 -5.66 -27.32 -33.47
C LEU A 205 -5.31 -28.34 -34.56
N ALA A 206 -4.04 -28.41 -34.95
CA ALA A 206 -3.55 -29.31 -35.99
C ALA A 206 -3.58 -30.78 -35.60
N ASP A 207 -3.43 -31.08 -34.30
CA ASP A 207 -3.43 -32.42 -33.72
C ASP A 207 -4.84 -32.99 -33.45
N ILE A 208 -5.86 -32.13 -33.32
CA ILE A 208 -7.26 -32.57 -33.16
C ILE A 208 -7.70 -33.35 -34.40
N ARG A 209 -8.25 -34.55 -34.21
CA ARG A 209 -8.64 -35.44 -35.33
C ARG A 209 -9.84 -34.90 -36.10
N SER A 210 -10.85 -34.43 -35.37
CA SER A 210 -12.11 -33.92 -35.92
C SER A 210 -12.69 -32.88 -34.96
N PHE A 211 -13.29 -31.81 -35.46
CA PHE A 211 -14.09 -30.88 -34.64
C PHE A 211 -15.54 -31.35 -34.65
N GLU A 212 -16.03 -31.94 -33.56
CA GLU A 212 -17.39 -32.51 -33.48
C GLU A 212 -18.47 -31.46 -33.79
N ASN A 213 -18.25 -30.22 -33.33
CA ASN A 213 -19.16 -29.08 -33.49
C ASN A 213 -18.59 -27.98 -34.41
N ARG A 214 -17.75 -28.37 -35.37
CA ARG A 214 -17.10 -27.53 -36.40
C ARG A 214 -16.08 -26.52 -35.88
N LEU A 215 -15.16 -26.17 -36.78
CA LEU A 215 -14.25 -25.04 -36.62
C LEU A 215 -14.50 -24.02 -37.73
N TYR A 216 -14.61 -22.74 -37.38
CA TYR A 216 -14.67 -21.63 -38.32
C TYR A 216 -13.40 -20.79 -38.20
N TRP A 217 -12.70 -20.63 -39.32
CA TRP A 217 -11.54 -19.75 -39.42
C TRP A 217 -11.95 -18.48 -40.17
N ILE A 218 -11.88 -17.34 -39.48
CA ILE A 218 -12.22 -16.04 -40.06
C ILE A 218 -10.96 -15.47 -40.73
N GLY A 219 -11.09 -15.10 -42.00
CA GLY A 219 -10.03 -14.48 -42.78
C GLY A 219 -9.73 -13.04 -42.38
N ASN A 220 -8.91 -12.39 -43.19
CA ASN A 220 -8.65 -10.96 -43.12
C ASN A 220 -8.98 -10.37 -44.50
N GLY A 221 -10.22 -9.91 -44.68
CA GLY A 221 -10.71 -9.55 -46.01
C GLY A 221 -10.77 -10.76 -46.94
N ASP A 222 -10.34 -10.61 -48.19
CA ASP A 222 -10.39 -11.65 -49.22
C ASP A 222 -9.14 -12.54 -49.28
N ASP A 223 -8.17 -12.33 -48.38
CA ASP A 223 -6.90 -13.05 -48.37
C ASP A 223 -7.09 -14.53 -47.95
N GLU A 224 -6.47 -15.46 -48.70
CA GLU A 224 -6.44 -16.86 -48.30
C GLU A 224 -5.59 -17.04 -47.02
N PRO A 225 -5.93 -17.98 -46.12
CA PRO A 225 -5.10 -18.27 -44.96
C PRO A 225 -3.70 -18.72 -45.36
N GLU A 226 -2.72 -18.46 -44.49
CA GLU A 226 -1.33 -18.85 -44.68
C GLU A 226 -1.17 -20.38 -44.90
N GLU A 227 -0.12 -20.77 -45.64
CA GLU A 227 0.09 -22.16 -46.04
C GLU A 227 0.14 -23.12 -44.84
N HIS A 228 0.70 -22.71 -43.70
CA HIS A 228 0.75 -23.54 -42.49
C HIS A 228 -0.63 -23.77 -41.86
N VAL A 229 -1.55 -22.81 -41.95
CA VAL A 229 -2.94 -22.96 -41.49
C VAL A 229 -3.71 -23.87 -42.44
N LEU A 230 -3.54 -23.62 -43.74
CA LEU A 230 -4.15 -24.43 -44.79
C LEU A 230 -3.77 -25.91 -44.64
N HIS A 231 -2.49 -26.23 -44.58
CA HIS A 231 -2.03 -27.62 -44.47
C HIS A 231 -2.19 -28.20 -43.05
N GLY A 232 -2.07 -27.36 -42.02
CA GLY A 232 -2.12 -27.78 -40.62
C GLY A 232 -3.53 -28.10 -40.11
N VAL A 233 -4.54 -27.32 -40.54
CA VAL A 233 -5.89 -27.36 -39.97
C VAL A 233 -6.98 -27.45 -41.05
N LEU A 234 -6.97 -26.59 -42.08
CA LEU A 234 -8.14 -26.42 -42.97
C LEU A 234 -8.25 -27.49 -44.08
N ASN A 235 -7.14 -27.91 -44.69
CA ASN A 235 -7.13 -28.90 -45.78
C ASN A 235 -7.06 -30.36 -45.30
N LYS A 236 -7.11 -30.61 -43.99
CA LYS A 236 -7.10 -31.97 -43.45
C LYS A 236 -8.48 -32.61 -43.62
N PRO A 237 -8.59 -33.76 -44.32
CA PRO A 237 -9.87 -34.47 -44.48
C PRO A 237 -10.47 -34.80 -43.11
N SER A 238 -11.81 -34.74 -43.02
CA SER A 238 -12.57 -35.14 -41.81
C SER A 238 -12.43 -34.24 -40.58
N LYS A 239 -11.92 -33.01 -40.72
CA LYS A 239 -11.88 -32.05 -39.59
C LYS A 239 -13.15 -31.25 -39.36
N HIS A 240 -14.07 -31.16 -40.32
CA HIS A 240 -15.24 -30.26 -40.25
C HIS A 240 -14.86 -28.79 -40.00
N SER A 241 -13.76 -28.34 -40.62
CA SER A 241 -13.30 -26.95 -40.59
C SER A 241 -13.80 -26.18 -41.82
N CYS A 242 -14.19 -24.93 -41.60
CA CYS A 242 -14.71 -24.01 -42.61
C CYS A 242 -13.88 -22.72 -42.60
N PHE A 243 -13.75 -22.10 -43.78
CA PHE A 243 -13.10 -20.80 -43.92
C PHE A 243 -14.13 -19.75 -44.34
N ILE A 244 -14.07 -18.58 -43.72
CA ILE A 244 -14.95 -17.45 -43.99
C ILE A 244 -14.10 -16.27 -44.45
N LYS A 245 -14.33 -15.83 -45.67
CA LYS A 245 -13.65 -14.70 -46.31
C LYS A 245 -14.52 -13.45 -46.32
N GLY A 246 -13.93 -12.32 -46.65
CA GLY A 246 -14.59 -11.03 -46.85
C GLY A 246 -14.78 -10.19 -45.59
N TYR A 247 -14.17 -10.59 -44.47
CA TYR A 247 -14.29 -9.89 -43.20
C TYR A 247 -12.92 -9.71 -42.54
N ASP A 248 -12.68 -8.54 -41.96
CA ASP A 248 -11.72 -8.40 -40.87
C ASP A 248 -12.40 -8.68 -39.50
N ALA A 249 -11.66 -8.62 -38.39
CA ALA A 249 -12.22 -8.92 -37.07
C ALA A 249 -13.36 -7.98 -36.66
N ASP A 250 -13.24 -6.67 -36.92
CA ASP A 250 -14.29 -5.69 -36.57
C ASP A 250 -15.56 -5.94 -37.40
N GLN A 251 -15.39 -6.09 -38.72
CA GLN A 251 -16.48 -6.37 -39.66
C GLN A 251 -17.17 -7.68 -39.35
N PHE A 252 -16.41 -8.74 -39.01
CA PHE A 252 -16.96 -10.03 -38.66
C PHE A 252 -17.88 -9.95 -37.44
N PHE A 253 -17.41 -9.37 -36.33
CA PHE A 253 -18.22 -9.30 -35.11
C PHE A 253 -19.44 -8.39 -35.26
N MET A 254 -19.32 -7.29 -36.00
CA MET A 254 -20.47 -6.43 -36.34
C MET A 254 -21.49 -7.19 -37.19
N ALA A 255 -21.06 -7.81 -38.30
CA ALA A 255 -21.94 -8.54 -39.19
C ALA A 255 -22.61 -9.75 -38.52
N LEU A 256 -21.87 -10.46 -37.65
CA LEU A 256 -22.43 -11.58 -36.88
C LEU A 256 -23.49 -11.09 -35.89
N SER A 257 -23.24 -9.96 -35.22
CA SER A 257 -24.21 -9.32 -34.32
C SER A 257 -25.49 -8.90 -35.06
N ASP A 258 -25.35 -8.31 -36.24
CA ASP A 258 -26.48 -7.93 -37.10
C ASP A 258 -27.29 -9.16 -37.56
N GLU A 259 -26.60 -10.22 -37.99
CA GLU A 259 -27.23 -11.48 -38.41
C GLU A 259 -27.97 -12.18 -37.26
N LEU A 260 -27.43 -12.11 -36.04
CA LEU A 260 -28.07 -12.60 -34.82
C LEU A 260 -29.14 -11.65 -34.27
N GLN A 261 -29.31 -10.47 -34.88
CA GLN A 261 -30.23 -9.41 -34.44
C GLN A 261 -29.98 -8.96 -33.00
N LEU A 262 -28.71 -8.90 -32.61
CA LEU A 262 -28.28 -8.42 -31.31
C LEU A 262 -28.36 -6.90 -31.22
N PRO A 263 -28.62 -6.34 -30.02
CA PRO A 263 -28.60 -4.89 -29.85
C PRO A 263 -27.19 -4.35 -30.07
N VAL A 264 -27.11 -3.10 -30.56
CA VAL A 264 -25.86 -2.34 -30.58
C VAL A 264 -25.31 -2.24 -29.16
N PRO A 265 -23.98 -2.37 -28.93
CA PRO A 265 -23.37 -2.27 -27.61
C PRO A 265 -23.89 -1.07 -26.82
N ARG A 266 -24.26 -1.30 -25.56
CA ARG A 266 -25.01 -0.32 -24.75
C ARG A 266 -24.21 0.94 -24.51
N ILE A 267 -22.89 0.84 -24.42
CA ILE A 267 -22.02 2.00 -24.30
C ILE A 267 -22.16 2.97 -25.50
N LEU A 268 -22.50 2.45 -26.70
CA LEU A 268 -22.68 3.26 -27.91
C LEU A 268 -24.11 3.78 -28.05
N ASN A 269 -25.11 3.02 -27.61
CA ASN A 269 -26.53 3.34 -27.85
C ASN A 269 -27.23 3.96 -26.63
N ASN A 270 -26.93 3.49 -25.41
CA ASN A 270 -27.58 3.91 -24.16
C ASN A 270 -26.62 3.88 -22.95
N PRO A 271 -25.62 4.78 -22.92
CA PRO A 271 -24.58 4.78 -21.89
C PRO A 271 -25.12 5.18 -20.50
N LEU A 272 -26.18 5.99 -20.42
CA LEU A 272 -26.72 6.45 -19.13
C LEU A 272 -27.43 5.33 -18.38
N ASP A 273 -28.18 4.48 -19.08
CA ASP A 273 -28.84 3.33 -18.44
C ASP A 273 -27.83 2.28 -18.02
N LEU A 274 -26.72 2.12 -18.77
CA LEU A 274 -25.60 1.28 -18.35
C LEU A 274 -24.99 1.79 -17.03
N VAL A 275 -24.75 3.10 -16.91
CA VAL A 275 -24.27 3.70 -15.67
C VAL A 275 -25.27 3.51 -14.53
N ALA A 276 -26.57 3.66 -14.78
CA ALA A 276 -27.61 3.45 -13.77
C ALA A 276 -27.64 1.99 -13.25
N GLU A 277 -27.43 1.01 -14.13
CA GLU A 277 -27.34 -0.41 -13.76
C GLU A 277 -26.10 -0.69 -12.89
N VAL A 278 -24.93 -0.20 -13.30
CA VAL A 278 -23.69 -0.32 -12.53
C VAL A 278 -23.83 0.34 -11.15
N LEU A 279 -24.51 1.49 -11.07
CA LEU A 279 -24.82 2.14 -9.80
C LEU A 279 -25.79 1.34 -8.93
N GLY A 280 -26.66 0.52 -9.54
CA GLY A 280 -27.60 -0.36 -8.85
C GLY A 280 -26.92 -1.57 -8.18
N ASP A 281 -25.78 -2.02 -8.71
CA ASP A 281 -24.96 -3.09 -8.11
C ASP A 281 -24.17 -2.61 -6.87
N ILE A 282 -24.16 -1.30 -6.60
CA ILE A 282 -23.57 -0.72 -5.39
C ILE A 282 -24.50 -0.95 -4.20
N SER A 283 -24.03 -1.72 -3.21
CA SER A 283 -24.76 -1.95 -1.96
C SER A 283 -25.21 -0.63 -1.30
N SER A 284 -26.38 -0.64 -0.65
CA SER A 284 -27.01 0.56 -0.10
C SER A 284 -26.04 1.38 0.75
N THR A 285 -25.79 2.62 0.33
CA THR A 285 -24.90 3.53 1.04
C THR A 285 -25.56 3.99 2.35
N PRO A 286 -24.82 4.10 3.48
CA PRO A 286 -25.36 4.55 4.77
C PRO A 286 -25.91 5.99 4.81
N ARG A 287 -25.83 6.73 3.69
CA ARG A 287 -26.41 8.05 3.47
C ARG A 287 -27.20 8.01 2.17
N GLU A 288 -28.39 8.62 2.16
CA GLU A 288 -29.05 9.03 0.93
C GLU A 288 -28.14 10.03 0.19
N ILE A 289 -27.43 9.56 -0.82
CA ILE A 289 -26.68 10.43 -1.73
C ILE A 289 -27.72 11.05 -2.67
N GLN A 290 -28.02 12.35 -2.50
CA GLN A 290 -28.75 13.09 -3.52
C GLN A 290 -27.86 13.22 -4.76
N ILE A 291 -28.10 12.37 -5.76
CA ILE A 291 -27.46 12.50 -7.08
C ILE A 291 -28.12 13.72 -7.75
N SER A 292 -27.43 14.86 -7.74
CA SER A 292 -27.81 16.01 -8.57
C SER A 292 -27.64 15.59 -10.03
N ALA A 293 -28.75 15.47 -10.77
CA ALA A 293 -28.70 15.17 -12.20
C ALA A 293 -27.79 16.20 -12.91
N PRO A 294 -26.94 15.78 -13.86
CA PRO A 294 -26.03 16.70 -14.54
C PRO A 294 -26.85 17.73 -15.33
N VAL A 295 -26.70 19.00 -14.94
CA VAL A 295 -27.19 20.13 -15.74
C VAL A 295 -26.33 20.18 -16.98
N ILE A 296 -26.85 19.73 -18.13
CA ILE A 296 -26.21 19.91 -19.43
C ILE A 296 -26.21 21.41 -19.71
N PRO A 297 -25.06 22.11 -19.74
CA PRO A 297 -25.04 23.52 -20.11
C PRO A 297 -25.29 23.60 -21.61
N LYS A 298 -26.42 24.19 -22.01
CA LYS A 298 -26.55 24.70 -23.39
C LYS A 298 -25.52 25.80 -23.56
N VAL A 299 -24.45 25.51 -24.28
CA VAL A 299 -23.43 26.49 -24.66
C VAL A 299 -24.10 27.55 -25.56
N GLN A 300 -24.37 28.73 -25.00
CA GLN A 300 -24.56 29.96 -25.76
C GLN A 300 -23.27 30.76 -25.67
N ILE A 301 -22.66 31.05 -26.83
CA ILE A 301 -21.44 31.84 -26.96
C ILE A 301 -21.83 33.34 -26.82
N PRO A 302 -21.34 34.09 -25.81
CA PRO A 302 -21.61 35.52 -25.72
C PRO A 302 -20.50 36.34 -26.39
N GLU A 303 -20.93 37.32 -27.19
CA GLU A 303 -20.10 38.34 -27.84
C GLU A 303 -19.33 39.21 -26.83
N ILE A 304 -18.07 39.52 -27.15
CA ILE A 304 -17.20 40.42 -26.40
C ILE A 304 -17.36 41.85 -26.93
N LYS A 305 -17.62 42.83 -26.03
CA LYS A 305 -17.26 44.26 -26.19
C LYS A 305 -17.37 45.01 -24.83
N PRO A 306 -16.73 46.19 -24.68
CA PRO A 306 -15.60 46.40 -23.78
C PRO A 306 -15.92 47.28 -22.55
N ALA A 307 -15.06 47.19 -21.53
CA ALA A 307 -15.16 47.88 -20.24
C ALA A 307 -14.37 49.20 -20.18
N VAL A 308 -14.93 50.25 -19.56
CA VAL A 308 -14.27 51.27 -18.70
C VAL A 308 -15.38 52.04 -17.88
N PRO A 309 -15.08 52.87 -16.83
CA PRO A 309 -14.94 52.55 -15.40
C PRO A 309 -15.85 53.46 -14.49
N GLU A 310 -15.48 53.61 -13.19
CA GLU A 310 -15.95 54.55 -12.13
C GLU A 310 -16.86 53.91 -11.06
N GLU A 311 -16.85 54.26 -9.77
CA GLU A 311 -15.94 54.97 -8.86
C GLU A 311 -16.39 54.69 -7.40
N SER A 312 -15.54 55.11 -6.47
CA SER A 312 -15.59 55.14 -5.00
C SER A 312 -16.94 55.30 -4.23
N GLY A 313 -16.97 54.77 -2.99
CA GLY A 313 -17.97 55.12 -1.95
C GLY A 313 -17.70 54.49 -0.58
N LYS A 314 -17.62 55.32 0.47
CA LYS A 314 -17.06 55.11 1.83
C LYS A 314 -17.98 54.36 2.84
N PRO A 315 -17.43 53.88 3.98
CA PRO A 315 -18.14 53.18 5.07
C PRO A 315 -18.57 54.11 6.23
N VAL A 316 -19.34 53.58 7.22
CA VAL A 316 -19.51 53.95 8.68
C VAL A 316 -20.98 53.69 9.16
N PRO A 317 -21.32 53.35 10.43
CA PRO A 317 -20.81 52.35 11.41
C PRO A 317 -21.96 51.58 12.15
N VAL A 318 -21.67 50.62 13.04
CA VAL A 318 -22.67 50.02 13.97
C VAL A 318 -22.16 50.04 15.43
N LYS A 319 -23.09 50.30 16.36
CA LYS A 319 -22.95 50.72 17.77
C LYS A 319 -22.63 49.60 18.78
N LYS A 320 -21.95 49.98 19.88
CA LYS A 320 -21.93 49.32 21.21
C LYS A 320 -23.13 49.76 22.08
N PRO A 321 -23.47 48.98 23.13
CA PRO A 321 -23.35 49.54 24.49
C PRO A 321 -22.84 48.57 25.59
N GLU A 322 -22.23 49.17 26.61
CA GLU A 322 -21.79 48.62 27.92
C GLU A 322 -22.94 48.53 28.95
N LEU A 323 -22.75 47.78 30.06
CA LEU A 323 -23.35 47.93 31.40
C LEU A 323 -22.60 46.97 32.37
N GLU A 324 -21.75 47.45 33.29
CA GLU A 324 -21.96 47.90 34.69
C GLU A 324 -22.18 46.82 35.77
N ILE A 325 -21.30 46.86 36.78
CA ILE A 325 -21.23 46.04 38.01
C ILE A 325 -21.92 46.81 39.15
N PRO A 326 -22.64 46.14 40.08
CA PRO A 326 -22.90 46.74 41.39
C PRO A 326 -22.39 45.90 42.57
N GLU A 327 -21.55 46.53 43.40
CA GLU A 327 -21.32 46.16 44.81
C GLU A 327 -22.48 46.64 45.70
N LYS A 328 -22.80 45.88 46.76
CA LYS A 328 -23.46 46.44 47.97
C LYS A 328 -23.12 45.67 49.25
N LYS A 329 -22.68 46.44 50.26
CA LYS A 329 -22.36 46.10 51.66
C LYS A 329 -23.64 45.80 52.48
N THR A 330 -23.55 44.99 53.56
CA THR A 330 -23.86 45.40 54.96
C THR A 330 -23.72 44.30 56.05
N LYS A 331 -22.94 44.65 57.10
CA LYS A 331 -23.11 44.52 58.57
C LYS A 331 -23.49 43.20 59.28
N VAL A 332 -22.58 42.88 60.20
CA VAL A 332 -22.58 41.93 61.35
C VAL A 332 -23.51 42.35 62.51
N LYS A 333 -24.21 41.39 63.15
CA LYS A 333 -24.22 41.15 64.63
C LYS A 333 -25.10 39.96 65.10
N SER A 334 -24.66 39.36 66.23
CA SER A 334 -25.25 38.30 67.10
C SER A 334 -25.16 36.86 66.56
N GLU A 335 -24.83 35.79 67.30
CA GLU A 335 -24.97 35.47 68.73
C GLU A 335 -24.26 34.12 69.07
N SER A 336 -23.69 33.96 70.29
CA SER A 336 -23.61 32.73 71.13
C SER A 336 -23.15 31.35 70.52
N PRO A 337 -23.00 30.25 71.31
CA PRO A 337 -21.90 29.26 71.18
C PRO A 337 -22.09 28.14 70.11
N LEU A 338 -22.31 28.51 68.85
CA LEU A 338 -22.09 27.65 67.67
C LEU A 338 -20.79 27.99 66.90
N GLY A 339 -20.06 29.03 67.34
CA GLY A 339 -19.03 29.74 66.59
C GLY A 339 -17.72 29.01 66.28
N ALA A 340 -17.57 27.72 66.62
CA ALA A 340 -16.42 26.92 66.22
C ALA A 340 -16.67 26.09 64.95
N LYS A 341 -17.93 25.79 64.59
CA LYS A 341 -18.27 24.96 63.43
C LYS A 341 -18.47 25.78 62.14
N SER A 342 -19.01 26.99 62.25
CA SER A 342 -19.21 27.91 61.11
C SER A 342 -17.90 28.51 60.57
N SER A 343 -16.87 28.65 61.41
CA SER A 343 -15.58 29.22 60.99
C SER A 343 -14.78 28.30 60.06
N PHE A 344 -15.00 26.98 60.13
CA PHE A 344 -14.32 26.02 59.25
C PHE A 344 -14.90 26.01 57.83
N ILE A 345 -16.22 26.10 57.71
CA ILE A 345 -16.89 26.24 56.41
C ILE A 345 -16.47 27.57 55.76
N GLU A 346 -16.35 28.65 56.54
CA GLU A 346 -15.83 29.93 56.04
C GLU A 346 -14.35 29.86 55.63
N SER A 347 -13.47 29.22 56.42
CA SER A 347 -12.06 29.00 56.03
C SER A 347 -11.90 28.13 54.79
N ALA A 348 -12.68 27.05 54.67
CA ALA A 348 -12.69 26.21 53.47
C ALA A 348 -13.15 27.00 52.24
N ARG A 349 -14.19 27.81 52.40
CA ARG A 349 -14.72 28.71 51.36
C ARG A 349 -13.74 29.81 50.99
N GLU A 350 -12.95 30.32 51.94
CA GLU A 350 -11.98 31.39 51.75
C GLU A 350 -10.68 30.89 51.09
N SER A 351 -10.17 29.72 51.49
CA SER A 351 -9.09 29.02 50.77
C SER A 351 -9.49 28.70 49.33
N TRP A 352 -10.75 28.31 49.13
CA TRP A 352 -11.35 28.08 47.81
C TRP A 352 -11.41 29.36 46.96
N THR A 353 -12.01 30.45 47.45
CA THR A 353 -12.07 31.73 46.69
C THR A 353 -10.70 32.35 46.45
N SER A 354 -9.72 32.11 47.33
CA SER A 354 -8.38 32.67 47.21
C SER A 354 -7.36 31.79 46.45
N LYS A 355 -7.72 30.54 46.10
CA LYS A 355 -6.81 29.53 45.52
C LYS A 355 -5.51 29.34 46.33
N ASN A 356 -5.58 29.47 47.66
CA ASN A 356 -4.42 29.37 48.55
C ASN A 356 -4.47 28.06 49.36
N TRP A 357 -3.60 27.13 49.00
CA TRP A 357 -3.61 25.73 49.47
C TRP A 357 -2.70 25.47 50.68
N SER A 358 -2.08 26.51 51.25
CA SER A 358 -1.08 26.42 52.33
C SER A 358 -1.62 25.95 53.70
N HIS A 359 -2.94 25.96 53.91
CA HIS A 359 -3.59 25.59 55.19
C HIS A 359 -4.22 24.18 55.16
N TYR A 360 -3.84 23.38 54.17
CA TYR A 360 -4.44 22.10 53.79
C TYR A 360 -4.50 21.04 54.91
N GLU A 361 -3.41 20.81 55.65
CA GLU A 361 -3.39 19.75 56.68
C GLU A 361 -4.40 20.00 57.81
N ALA A 362 -4.63 21.28 58.15
CA ALA A 362 -5.62 21.66 59.17
C ALA A 362 -7.07 21.50 58.67
N LEU A 363 -7.31 21.68 57.37
CA LEU A 363 -8.62 21.52 56.73
C LEU A 363 -8.98 20.04 56.52
N LYS A 364 -7.99 19.23 56.11
CA LYS A 364 -8.10 17.78 55.86
C LYS A 364 -8.58 17.03 57.11
N ALA A 365 -7.89 17.20 58.24
CA ALA A 365 -8.21 16.48 59.47
C ALA A 365 -9.60 16.81 60.05
N ALA A 366 -10.10 18.03 59.79
CA ALA A 366 -11.41 18.50 60.22
C ALA A 366 -12.55 18.02 59.30
N LEU A 367 -12.28 17.87 58.01
CA LEU A 367 -13.28 17.49 56.99
C LEU A 367 -13.40 15.97 56.79
N GLU A 368 -12.30 15.22 56.87
CA GLU A 368 -12.30 13.74 56.76
C GLU A 368 -13.13 13.07 57.87
N ASN A 369 -13.24 13.71 59.03
CA ASN A 369 -13.99 13.22 60.19
C ASN A 369 -15.39 13.86 60.34
N SER A 370 -15.81 14.70 59.38
CA SER A 370 -17.11 15.37 59.45
C SER A 370 -18.24 14.46 58.94
N GLU A 371 -19.26 14.23 59.76
CA GLU A 371 -20.48 13.53 59.34
C GLU A 371 -21.45 14.44 58.56
N GLU A 372 -21.16 15.74 58.41
CA GLU A 372 -22.05 16.67 57.71
C GLU A 372 -21.96 16.54 56.17
N PRO A 373 -23.08 16.28 55.48
CA PRO A 373 -23.10 16.09 54.02
C PRO A 373 -22.52 17.28 53.22
N GLU A 374 -22.75 18.51 53.68
CA GLU A 374 -22.29 19.72 53.01
C GLU A 374 -20.76 19.88 53.12
N ALA A 375 -20.17 19.48 54.25
CA ALA A 375 -18.72 19.44 54.44
C ALA A 375 -18.04 18.40 53.54
N LYS A 376 -18.65 17.22 53.38
CA LYS A 376 -18.16 16.17 52.46
C LYS A 376 -18.17 16.63 51.01
N LYS A 377 -19.23 17.33 50.57
CA LYS A 377 -19.32 17.92 49.23
C LYS A 377 -18.18 18.92 48.97
N TYR A 378 -17.93 19.86 49.89
CA TYR A 378 -16.81 20.82 49.74
C TYR A 378 -15.43 20.13 49.76
N PHE A 379 -15.27 19.08 50.57
CA PHE A 379 -14.04 18.30 50.62
C PHE A 379 -13.78 17.57 49.29
N ALA A 380 -14.81 16.99 48.67
CA ALA A 380 -14.67 16.34 47.37
C ALA A 380 -14.29 17.33 46.25
N TYR A 381 -14.91 18.52 46.20
CA TYR A 381 -14.50 19.57 45.25
C TYR A 381 -13.06 20.01 45.47
N PHE A 382 -12.65 20.15 46.72
CA PHE A 382 -11.27 20.50 47.06
C PHE A 382 -10.29 19.44 46.50
N LEU A 383 -10.56 18.16 46.74
CA LEU A 383 -9.73 17.06 46.24
C LEU A 383 -9.70 17.02 44.71
N PHE A 384 -10.84 17.24 44.06
CA PHE A 384 -10.96 17.32 42.61
C PHE A 384 -10.08 18.41 42.01
N HIS A 385 -10.22 19.67 42.46
CA HIS A 385 -9.42 20.78 41.91
C HIS A 385 -7.94 20.70 42.27
N TRP A 386 -7.61 20.04 43.38
CA TRP A 386 -6.23 19.77 43.69
C TRP A 386 -5.64 18.69 42.79
N GLY A 387 -6.37 17.61 42.52
CA GLY A 387 -6.02 16.64 41.49
C GLY A 387 -5.76 17.30 40.14
N GLU A 388 -6.63 18.23 39.74
CA GLU A 388 -6.48 19.00 38.50
C GLU A 388 -5.21 19.86 38.48
N ALA A 389 -4.90 20.53 39.59
CA ALA A 389 -3.68 21.31 39.71
C ALA A 389 -2.41 20.44 39.65
N ILE A 390 -2.43 19.25 40.27
CA ILE A 390 -1.31 18.30 40.23
C ILE A 390 -1.16 17.72 38.82
N GLN A 391 -2.25 17.27 38.20
CA GLN A 391 -2.25 16.72 36.85
C GLN A 391 -1.70 17.74 35.85
N LYS A 392 -2.13 19.00 35.94
CA LYS A 392 -1.59 20.08 35.12
C LYS A 392 -0.10 20.34 35.39
N SER A 393 0.36 20.16 36.63
CA SER A 393 1.79 20.29 36.96
C SER A 393 2.64 19.16 36.37
N ALA A 394 2.04 18.02 36.00
CA ALA A 394 2.73 16.97 35.28
C ALA A 394 2.99 17.34 33.80
N GLU A 395 2.24 18.29 33.24
CA GLU A 395 2.43 18.80 31.88
C GLU A 395 3.75 19.60 31.80
N GLY A 396 4.80 18.96 31.28
CA GLY A 396 6.14 19.56 31.15
C GLY A 396 7.17 19.10 32.18
N ALA A 397 6.78 18.22 33.11
CA ALA A 397 7.72 17.56 34.03
C ALA A 397 8.54 16.47 33.31
N ALA A 398 9.72 16.14 33.84
CA ALA A 398 10.48 14.99 33.35
C ALA A 398 9.69 13.69 33.57
N SER A 399 9.83 12.68 32.70
CA SER A 399 8.98 11.48 32.69
C SER A 399 8.81 10.81 34.08
N GLY A 400 9.89 10.67 34.86
CA GLY A 400 9.80 10.10 36.21
C GLY A 400 9.04 10.96 37.22
N GLU A 401 9.14 12.28 37.11
CA GLU A 401 8.39 13.24 37.93
C GLU A 401 6.92 13.29 37.51
N ALA A 402 6.66 13.32 36.20
CA ALA A 402 5.32 13.27 35.63
C ALA A 402 4.55 12.02 36.10
N LYS A 403 5.19 10.85 36.11
CA LYS A 403 4.61 9.60 36.63
C LYS A 403 4.17 9.72 38.10
N ASN A 404 5.00 10.34 38.94
CA ASN A 404 4.68 10.51 40.37
C ASN A 404 3.52 11.50 40.58
N LEU A 405 3.54 12.62 39.85
CA LEU A 405 2.49 13.63 39.90
C LEU A 405 1.15 13.06 39.43
N LEU A 406 1.12 12.32 38.32
CA LEU A 406 -0.09 11.70 37.79
C LEU A 406 -0.65 10.63 38.74
N ASN A 407 0.19 9.87 39.42
CA ASN A 407 -0.26 8.96 40.48
C ASN A 407 -0.90 9.69 41.66
N ASP A 408 -0.31 10.81 42.12
CA ASP A 408 -0.89 11.59 43.21
C ASP A 408 -2.21 12.25 42.79
N ALA A 409 -2.28 12.79 41.57
CA ALA A 409 -3.51 13.32 40.99
C ALA A 409 -4.62 12.26 40.92
N ALA A 410 -4.33 11.07 40.38
CA ALA A 410 -5.27 9.95 40.32
C ALA A 410 -5.79 9.58 41.71
N ASN A 411 -4.91 9.54 42.73
CA ASN A 411 -5.32 9.28 44.10
C ASN A 411 -6.25 10.37 44.67
N ARG A 412 -6.02 11.65 44.35
CA ARG A 412 -6.92 12.73 44.76
C ARG A 412 -8.29 12.61 44.10
N TYR A 413 -8.36 12.25 42.82
CA TYR A 413 -9.65 12.02 42.16
C TYR A 413 -10.40 10.81 42.73
N ARG A 414 -9.70 9.71 43.06
CA ARG A 414 -10.32 8.54 43.72
C ARG A 414 -10.93 8.92 45.08
N GLN A 415 -10.19 9.69 45.90
CA GLN A 415 -10.71 10.22 47.16
C GLN A 415 -11.90 11.17 46.97
N ALA A 416 -11.88 11.98 45.90
CA ALA A 416 -13.00 12.86 45.57
C ALA A 416 -14.28 12.05 45.22
N LEU A 417 -14.14 10.92 44.51
CA LEU A 417 -15.25 10.01 44.20
C LEU A 417 -15.86 9.37 45.46
N GLU A 418 -15.04 9.02 46.45
CA GLU A 418 -15.52 8.47 47.73
C GLU A 418 -16.34 9.49 48.55
N ALA A 419 -16.10 10.79 48.33
CA ALA A 419 -16.67 11.87 49.13
C ALA A 419 -17.86 12.61 48.48
N SER A 420 -18.22 12.33 47.22
CA SER A 420 -19.23 13.07 46.45
C SER A 420 -20.27 12.21 45.75
N GLU A 421 -21.46 12.77 45.54
CA GLU A 421 -22.49 12.25 44.63
C GLU A 421 -22.35 12.80 43.18
N GLU A 422 -21.59 13.89 42.97
CA GLU A 422 -21.24 14.37 41.63
C GLU A 422 -20.07 13.55 41.08
N VAL A 423 -20.41 12.56 40.25
CA VAL A 423 -19.51 11.47 39.86
C VAL A 423 -18.98 11.61 38.43
N SER A 424 -19.71 12.30 37.53
CA SER A 424 -19.36 12.35 36.09
C SER A 424 -18.07 13.09 35.77
N GLU A 425 -17.93 14.35 36.19
CA GLU A 425 -16.75 15.16 35.87
C GLU A 425 -15.47 14.61 36.54
N VAL A 426 -15.61 14.10 37.77
CA VAL A 426 -14.51 13.46 38.50
C VAL A 426 -14.06 12.19 37.79
N ASN A 427 -15.00 11.36 37.32
CA ASN A 427 -14.67 10.16 36.53
C ASN A 427 -13.99 10.51 35.21
N PHE A 428 -14.44 11.54 34.48
CA PHE A 428 -13.79 11.99 33.25
C PHE A 428 -12.34 12.43 33.51
N LYS A 429 -12.10 13.27 34.53
CA LYS A 429 -10.76 13.72 34.90
C LYS A 429 -9.87 12.57 35.40
N LEU A 430 -10.41 11.64 36.18
CA LEU A 430 -9.68 10.45 36.59
C LEU A 430 -9.32 9.58 35.37
N GLY A 431 -10.26 9.31 34.47
CA GLY A 431 -10.01 8.54 33.26
C GLY A 431 -8.92 9.14 32.38
N THR A 432 -8.97 10.45 32.13
CA THR A 432 -7.91 11.14 31.37
C THR A 432 -6.55 11.13 32.08
N CYS A 433 -6.54 11.28 33.40
CA CYS A 433 -5.32 11.16 34.22
C CYS A 433 -4.71 9.75 34.14
N LEU A 434 -5.55 8.71 34.17
CA LEU A 434 -5.11 7.32 34.03
C LEU A 434 -4.56 7.03 32.63
N LEU A 435 -5.16 7.57 31.57
CA LEU A 435 -4.60 7.47 30.21
C LEU A 435 -3.22 8.14 30.09
N GLN A 436 -3.03 9.31 30.71
CA GLN A 436 -1.74 10.00 30.75
C GLN A 436 -0.70 9.19 31.53
N LEU A 437 -1.10 8.59 32.65
CA LEU A 437 -0.23 7.74 33.46
C LEU A 437 0.16 6.46 32.71
N ALA A 438 -0.80 5.78 32.06
CA ALA A 438 -0.57 4.57 31.29
C ALA A 438 0.44 4.79 30.15
N ALA A 439 0.43 5.97 29.52
CA ALA A 439 1.39 6.32 28.47
C ALA A 439 2.86 6.45 28.95
N LEU A 440 3.10 6.46 30.27
CA LEU A 440 4.44 6.52 30.88
C LEU A 440 4.92 5.17 31.45
N LEU A 441 4.13 4.11 31.31
CA LEU A 441 4.42 2.79 31.88
C LEU A 441 4.69 1.75 30.80
N ASP A 442 5.32 0.65 31.24
CA ASP A 442 5.48 -0.56 30.44
C ASP A 442 4.13 -1.30 30.27
N SER A 443 4.05 -2.24 29.32
CA SER A 443 2.80 -2.80 28.81
C SER A 443 1.85 -3.35 29.87
N ASP A 444 2.37 -4.10 30.84
CA ASP A 444 1.55 -4.87 31.77
C ASP A 444 0.91 -3.98 32.84
N ASP A 445 1.66 -2.99 33.36
CA ASP A 445 1.15 -2.01 34.30
C ASP A 445 0.23 -0.99 33.62
N ALA A 446 0.51 -0.67 32.34
CA ALA A 446 -0.32 0.24 31.55
C ALA A 446 -1.71 -0.33 31.27
N GLU A 447 -1.85 -1.63 31.04
CA GLU A 447 -3.12 -2.27 30.68
C GLU A 447 -4.19 -2.13 31.76
N ASN A 448 -3.84 -2.38 33.03
CA ASN A 448 -4.77 -2.20 34.15
C ASN A 448 -5.28 -0.76 34.26
N LEU A 449 -4.43 0.23 33.94
CA LEU A 449 -4.81 1.63 33.95
C LEU A 449 -5.74 1.99 32.78
N TYR A 450 -5.54 1.39 31.60
CA TYR A 450 -6.47 1.55 30.48
C TYR A 450 -7.86 0.98 30.82
N GLU A 451 -7.91 -0.21 31.43
CA GLU A 451 -9.17 -0.81 31.86
C GLU A 451 -9.89 0.05 32.91
N GLU A 452 -9.16 0.52 33.93
CA GLU A 452 -9.71 1.45 34.92
C GLU A 452 -10.22 2.72 34.24
N ALA A 453 -9.43 3.32 33.35
CA ALA A 453 -9.80 4.54 32.62
C ALA A 453 -11.09 4.35 31.79
N PHE A 454 -11.22 3.25 31.07
CA PHE A 454 -12.41 2.96 30.27
C PHE A 454 -13.65 2.75 31.13
N GLN A 455 -13.51 2.09 32.28
CA GLN A 455 -14.61 2.00 33.25
C GLN A 455 -14.99 3.38 33.79
N ARG A 456 -14.00 4.26 34.07
CA ARG A 456 -14.30 5.63 34.51
C ARG A 456 -15.05 6.40 33.42
N PHE A 457 -14.67 6.27 32.14
CA PHE A 457 -15.42 6.91 31.05
C PHE A 457 -16.84 6.36 30.91
N GLU A 458 -17.04 5.06 31.09
CA GLU A 458 -18.38 4.47 31.11
C GLU A 458 -19.23 5.05 32.27
N ASP A 459 -18.67 5.13 33.47
CA ASP A 459 -19.34 5.71 34.63
C ASP A 459 -19.63 7.22 34.42
N ALA A 460 -18.74 7.95 33.75
CA ALA A 460 -18.96 9.36 33.40
C ALA A 460 -20.14 9.52 32.42
N MET A 461 -20.20 8.67 31.39
CA MET A 461 -21.26 8.65 30.38
C MET A 461 -22.63 8.23 30.95
N ALA A 462 -22.67 7.49 32.07
CA ALA A 462 -23.92 7.16 32.74
C ALA A 462 -24.62 8.41 33.31
N GLY A 463 -23.86 9.43 33.73
CA GLY A 463 -24.40 10.70 34.24
C GLY A 463 -24.61 11.76 33.15
N ASP A 464 -23.75 11.82 32.14
CA ASP A 464 -23.95 12.66 30.94
C ASP A 464 -23.74 11.86 29.64
N PRO A 465 -24.81 11.26 29.08
CA PRO A 465 -24.72 10.46 27.87
C PRO A 465 -24.38 11.24 26.59
N LYS A 466 -24.33 12.57 26.63
CA LYS A 466 -24.06 13.44 25.47
C LYS A 466 -22.70 14.13 25.55
N ASP A 467 -21.89 13.82 26.56
CA ASP A 467 -20.55 14.36 26.69
C ASP A 467 -19.62 13.78 25.60
N PHE A 468 -19.39 14.58 24.56
CA PHE A 468 -18.51 14.19 23.47
C PHE A 468 -17.02 14.28 23.85
N GLU A 469 -16.64 15.03 24.88
CA GLU A 469 -15.25 15.11 25.34
C GLU A 469 -14.83 13.79 25.99
N THR A 470 -15.69 13.22 26.85
CA THR A 470 -15.51 11.88 27.42
C THR A 470 -15.40 10.81 26.32
N LEU A 471 -16.33 10.80 25.37
CA LEU A 471 -16.29 9.85 24.24
C LEU A 471 -15.00 10.00 23.41
N HIS A 472 -14.53 11.24 23.21
CA HIS A 472 -13.34 11.52 22.42
C HIS A 472 -12.08 11.02 23.14
N ALA A 473 -11.93 11.33 24.43
CA ALA A 473 -10.82 10.84 25.25
C ALA A 473 -10.80 9.31 25.31
N TRP A 474 -11.97 8.68 25.44
CA TRP A 474 -12.11 7.23 25.40
C TRP A 474 -11.65 6.65 24.06
N ALA A 475 -12.09 7.21 22.93
CA ALA A 475 -11.66 6.78 21.60
C ALA A 475 -10.14 6.87 21.42
N GLN A 476 -9.52 7.95 21.87
CA GLN A 476 -8.06 8.13 21.81
C GLN A 476 -7.32 7.11 22.68
N GLY A 477 -7.83 6.82 23.89
CA GLY A 477 -7.28 5.78 24.75
C GLY A 477 -7.35 4.38 24.12
N LEU A 478 -8.47 4.06 23.46
CA LEU A 478 -8.64 2.79 22.73
C LEU A 478 -7.62 2.66 21.56
N ILE A 479 -7.40 3.72 20.80
CA ILE A 479 -6.39 3.73 19.72
C ILE A 479 -4.98 3.51 20.28
N ARG A 480 -4.61 4.21 21.36
CA ARG A 480 -3.30 4.05 21.99
C ARG A 480 -3.08 2.64 22.55
N LEU A 481 -4.11 2.05 23.15
CA LEU A 481 -4.04 0.65 23.59
C LEU A 481 -3.92 -0.29 22.38
N ALA A 482 -4.64 -0.04 21.28
CA ALA A 482 -4.55 -0.87 20.07
C ALA A 482 -3.12 -0.97 19.53
N GLU A 483 -2.34 0.12 19.58
CA GLU A 483 -0.95 0.17 19.12
C GLU A 483 0.01 -0.73 19.91
N THR A 484 -0.37 -1.18 21.11
CA THR A 484 0.44 -2.10 21.93
C THR A 484 0.03 -3.56 21.80
N LYS A 485 -1.06 -3.86 21.08
CA LYS A 485 -1.66 -5.20 21.01
C LYS A 485 -1.33 -5.94 19.73
N ASN A 486 -1.58 -7.25 19.76
CA ASN A 486 -1.54 -8.07 18.55
C ASN A 486 -2.64 -7.64 17.57
N GLU A 487 -2.52 -8.06 16.31
CA GLU A 487 -3.40 -7.61 15.22
C GLU A 487 -4.90 -7.80 15.51
N VAL A 488 -5.30 -8.93 16.12
CA VAL A 488 -6.70 -9.26 16.37
C VAL A 488 -7.29 -8.37 17.46
N GLU A 489 -6.58 -8.20 18.57
CA GLU A 489 -7.00 -7.34 19.67
C GLU A 489 -6.98 -5.86 19.28
N ALA A 490 -5.94 -5.43 18.56
CA ALA A 490 -5.81 -4.07 18.05
C ALA A 490 -6.99 -3.71 17.14
N GLN A 491 -7.34 -4.59 16.19
CA GLN A 491 -8.48 -4.37 15.29
C GLN A 491 -9.80 -4.20 16.06
N ARG A 492 -10.04 -5.01 17.10
CA ARG A 492 -11.23 -4.87 17.96
C ARG A 492 -11.26 -3.51 18.65
N LEU A 493 -10.13 -3.05 19.17
CA LEU A 493 -10.00 -1.76 19.86
C LEU A 493 -10.21 -0.58 18.90
N TYR A 494 -9.67 -0.64 17.68
CA TYR A 494 -9.92 0.36 16.64
C TYR A 494 -11.41 0.49 16.33
N PHE A 495 -12.13 -0.62 16.15
CA PHE A 495 -13.58 -0.56 15.89
C PHE A 495 -14.36 0.04 17.07
N GLN A 496 -13.98 -0.30 18.31
CA GLN A 496 -14.60 0.33 19.48
C GLN A 496 -14.36 1.84 19.50
N ALA A 497 -13.15 2.31 19.13
CA ALA A 497 -12.86 3.74 19.01
C ALA A 497 -13.70 4.41 17.91
N PHE A 498 -13.87 3.75 16.76
CA PHE A 498 -14.68 4.26 15.66
C PHE A 498 -16.17 4.34 16.03
N ASP A 499 -16.68 3.42 16.84
CA ASP A 499 -18.03 3.52 17.40
C ASP A 499 -18.21 4.76 18.30
N LYS A 500 -17.18 5.12 19.08
CA LYS A 500 -17.19 6.36 19.87
C LYS A 500 -17.19 7.60 18.96
N TYR A 501 -16.35 7.65 17.93
CA TYR A 501 -16.39 8.75 16.95
C TYR A 501 -17.74 8.87 16.24
N LYS A 502 -18.35 7.74 15.86
CA LYS A 502 -19.69 7.70 15.28
C LYS A 502 -20.74 8.25 16.25
N ALA A 503 -20.66 7.92 17.54
CA ALA A 503 -21.54 8.46 18.57
C ALA A 503 -21.38 9.98 18.73
N ILE A 504 -20.14 10.48 18.74
CA ILE A 504 -19.85 11.92 18.80
C ILE A 504 -20.46 12.65 17.60
N LEU A 505 -20.25 12.15 16.38
CA LEU A 505 -20.75 12.78 15.17
C LEU A 505 -22.28 12.70 15.02
N LYS A 506 -22.94 11.79 15.74
CA LYS A 506 -24.41 11.76 15.85
C LYS A 506 -24.92 12.90 16.76
N ILE A 507 -24.12 13.31 17.74
CA ILE A 507 -24.44 14.43 18.64
C ILE A 507 -24.12 15.76 17.94
N ASN A 508 -22.91 15.89 17.41
CA ASN A 508 -22.46 17.09 16.71
C ASN A 508 -21.68 16.71 15.43
N PRO A 509 -22.31 16.82 14.25
CA PRO A 509 -21.67 16.46 12.98
C PRO A 509 -20.68 17.50 12.47
N GLU A 510 -20.55 18.68 13.09
CA GLU A 510 -19.69 19.79 12.66
C GLU A 510 -18.28 19.73 13.25
N LEU A 511 -17.98 18.75 14.10
CA LEU A 511 -16.67 18.60 14.74
C LEU A 511 -15.63 18.06 13.75
N THR A 512 -14.88 18.97 13.10
CA THR A 512 -13.83 18.66 12.14
C THR A 512 -12.77 17.70 12.70
N ASP A 513 -12.28 17.94 13.91
CA ASP A 513 -11.20 17.15 14.53
C ASP A 513 -11.57 15.67 14.66
N ILE A 514 -12.85 15.34 14.87
CA ILE A 514 -13.31 13.96 15.02
C ILE A 514 -13.17 13.19 13.70
N TYR A 515 -13.42 13.83 12.56
CA TYR A 515 -13.16 13.21 11.26
C TYR A 515 -11.67 12.99 11.02
N ILE A 516 -10.83 13.94 11.43
CA ILE A 516 -9.37 13.83 11.30
C ILE A 516 -8.83 12.68 12.17
N HIS A 517 -9.23 12.60 13.43
CA HIS A 517 -8.81 11.54 14.33
C HIS A 517 -9.33 10.17 13.89
N TRP A 518 -10.58 10.08 13.40
CA TRP A 518 -11.11 8.84 12.83
C TRP A 518 -10.32 8.42 11.59
N GLY A 519 -10.09 9.32 10.63
CA GLY A 519 -9.26 9.04 9.45
C GLY A 519 -7.85 8.58 9.83
N THR A 520 -7.25 9.21 10.84
CA THR A 520 -5.92 8.82 11.34
C THR A 520 -5.93 7.42 11.95
N GLY A 521 -6.94 7.09 12.75
CA GLY A 521 -7.10 5.74 13.29
C GLY A 521 -7.29 4.67 12.22
N LEU A 522 -8.00 5.00 11.12
CA LEU A 522 -8.13 4.12 9.95
C LEU A 522 -6.79 3.90 9.24
N CYS A 523 -5.96 4.94 9.08
CA CYS A 523 -4.59 4.79 8.57
C CYS A 523 -3.74 3.88 9.48
N ASN A 524 -3.85 4.01 10.81
CA ASN A 524 -3.12 3.15 11.74
C ASN A 524 -3.58 1.69 11.64
N LEU A 525 -4.89 1.44 11.53
CA LEU A 525 -5.44 0.11 11.28
C LEU A 525 -4.94 -0.45 9.93
N ALA A 526 -4.95 0.37 8.88
CA ALA A 526 -4.48 -0.03 7.55
C ALA A 526 -3.00 -0.47 7.56
N ALA A 527 -2.15 0.20 8.35
CA ALA A 527 -0.73 -0.13 8.47
C ALA A 527 -0.47 -1.54 9.06
N MET A 528 -1.47 -2.13 9.72
CA MET A 528 -1.40 -3.50 10.25
C MET A 528 -1.91 -4.55 9.26
N LYS A 529 -2.54 -4.12 8.15
CA LYS A 529 -3.19 -4.99 7.17
C LYS A 529 -2.35 -5.18 5.91
N ARG A 530 -2.75 -6.16 5.09
CA ARG A 530 -2.10 -6.47 3.82
C ARG A 530 -2.93 -5.96 2.66
N ASP A 531 -2.24 -5.39 1.68
CA ASP A 531 -2.68 -5.01 0.33
C ASP A 531 -4.16 -4.57 0.27
N GLU A 532 -5.08 -5.44 -0.14
CA GLU A 532 -6.48 -5.11 -0.40
C GLU A 532 -7.23 -4.60 0.84
N GLU A 533 -7.03 -5.21 2.01
CA GLU A 533 -7.66 -4.73 3.26
C GLU A 533 -7.11 -3.36 3.67
N ALA A 534 -5.80 -3.15 3.52
CA ALA A 534 -5.17 -1.88 3.84
C ALA A 534 -5.71 -0.76 2.94
N GLU A 535 -5.90 -1.04 1.65
CA GLU A 535 -6.48 -0.09 0.69
C GLU A 535 -7.90 0.33 1.08
N LEU A 536 -8.77 -0.61 1.44
CA LEU A 536 -10.15 -0.30 1.86
C LEU A 536 -10.20 0.67 3.06
N TYR A 537 -9.35 0.45 4.07
CA TYR A 537 -9.30 1.34 5.24
C TYR A 537 -8.69 2.70 4.88
N LEU A 538 -7.71 2.77 3.97
CA LEU A 538 -7.15 4.03 3.49
C LEU A 538 -8.17 4.84 2.69
N ASP A 539 -8.98 4.20 1.84
CA ASP A 539 -10.07 4.86 1.13
C ASP A 539 -11.12 5.41 2.09
N GLU A 540 -11.48 4.65 3.13
CA GLU A 540 -12.37 5.16 4.17
C GLU A 540 -11.73 6.35 4.92
N ALA A 541 -10.42 6.29 5.22
CA ALA A 541 -9.70 7.39 5.85
C ALA A 541 -9.76 8.67 5.00
N PHE A 542 -9.54 8.56 3.69
CA PHE A 542 -9.65 9.68 2.75
C PHE A 542 -11.05 10.27 2.73
N ALA A 543 -12.10 9.44 2.82
CA ALA A 543 -13.46 9.93 2.95
C ALA A 543 -13.67 10.74 4.24
N LYS A 544 -13.03 10.37 5.36
CA LYS A 544 -13.07 11.18 6.59
C LYS A 544 -12.31 12.49 6.43
N PHE A 545 -11.11 12.48 5.86
CA PHE A 545 -10.34 13.72 5.63
C PHE A 545 -11.07 14.67 4.67
N ALA A 546 -11.67 14.16 3.59
CA ALA A 546 -12.52 14.95 2.70
C ALA A 546 -13.73 15.55 3.44
N ALA A 547 -14.34 14.78 4.35
CA ALA A 547 -15.42 15.28 5.20
C ALA A 547 -14.97 16.36 6.19
N ALA A 548 -13.74 16.28 6.71
CA ALA A 548 -13.14 17.31 7.55
C ALA A 548 -12.91 18.61 6.74
N VAL A 549 -12.24 18.51 5.59
CA VAL A 549 -11.95 19.64 4.68
C VAL A 549 -13.23 20.32 4.18
N LYS A 550 -14.30 19.56 3.95
CA LYS A 550 -15.60 20.12 3.55
C LYS A 550 -16.20 21.07 4.60
N ARG A 551 -15.92 20.83 5.89
CA ARG A 551 -16.44 21.63 7.00
C ARG A 551 -15.54 22.79 7.33
N ASP A 552 -14.25 22.53 7.32
CA ASP A 552 -13.21 23.51 7.57
C ASP A 552 -12.12 23.33 6.51
N SER A 553 -12.25 24.09 5.43
CA SER A 553 -11.29 24.07 4.32
C SER A 553 -9.95 24.70 4.67
N GLU A 554 -9.87 25.40 5.82
CA GLU A 554 -8.66 26.04 6.34
C GLU A 554 -7.95 25.16 7.38
N ASN A 555 -8.46 23.95 7.64
CA ASN A 555 -7.84 23.01 8.57
C ASN A 555 -6.57 22.36 7.96
N GLN A 556 -5.41 22.92 8.28
CA GLN A 556 -4.11 22.39 7.82
C GLN A 556 -3.89 20.92 8.20
N GLU A 557 -4.35 20.48 9.38
CA GLU A 557 -4.08 19.15 9.91
C GLU A 557 -4.78 18.07 9.07
N ALA A 558 -6.00 18.36 8.59
CA ALA A 558 -6.72 17.48 7.68
C ALA A 558 -5.91 17.18 6.41
N TYR A 559 -5.30 18.19 5.80
CA TYR A 559 -4.47 18.01 4.60
C TYR A 559 -3.16 17.26 4.90
N ILE A 560 -2.51 17.54 6.04
CA ILE A 560 -1.29 16.84 6.44
C ILE A 560 -1.58 15.34 6.64
N ARG A 561 -2.63 15.01 7.41
CA ARG A 561 -3.02 13.61 7.65
C ARG A 561 -3.44 12.90 6.37
N TRP A 562 -4.14 13.59 5.48
CA TRP A 562 -4.49 13.04 4.16
C TRP A 562 -3.25 12.74 3.33
N GLY A 563 -2.29 13.67 3.24
CA GLY A 563 -1.01 13.42 2.55
C GLY A 563 -0.27 12.21 3.10
N ILE A 564 -0.24 12.04 4.43
CA ILE A 564 0.40 10.89 5.08
C ILE A 564 -0.28 9.58 4.68
N GLY A 565 -1.63 9.55 4.65
CA GLY A 565 -2.37 8.38 4.20
C GLY A 565 -2.16 8.07 2.71
N LEU A 566 -2.11 9.09 1.85
CA LEU A 566 -1.80 8.93 0.42
C LEU A 566 -0.42 8.32 0.21
N ARG A 567 0.58 8.73 1.00
CA ARG A 567 1.89 8.07 1.02
C ARG A 567 1.82 6.61 1.45
N GLN A 568 1.03 6.27 2.46
CA GLN A 568 0.86 4.88 2.88
C GLN A 568 0.28 4.04 1.73
N LEU A 569 -0.74 4.55 1.03
CA LEU A 569 -1.29 3.90 -0.16
C LEU A 569 -0.24 3.78 -1.27
N ALA A 570 0.54 4.85 -1.52
CA ALA A 570 1.58 4.85 -2.55
C ALA A 570 2.64 3.75 -2.33
N ARG A 571 2.91 3.37 -1.08
CA ARG A 571 3.89 2.31 -0.75
C ARG A 571 3.40 0.90 -1.06
N ILE A 572 2.09 0.66 -1.13
CA ILE A 572 1.52 -0.65 -1.46
C ILE A 572 1.12 -0.76 -2.94
N LYS A 573 1.12 0.35 -3.69
CA LYS A 573 0.78 0.39 -5.11
C LYS A 573 1.98 0.20 -6.03
N ARG A 574 1.71 -0.16 -7.31
CA ARG A 574 2.71 -0.26 -8.38
C ARG A 574 3.17 1.13 -8.84
N SER A 575 4.33 1.20 -9.48
CA SER A 575 5.06 2.46 -9.72
C SER A 575 4.25 3.60 -10.36
N ALA A 576 3.33 3.32 -11.30
CA ALA A 576 2.53 4.37 -11.94
C ALA A 576 1.44 4.95 -11.03
N GLU A 577 0.73 4.10 -10.28
CA GLU A 577 -0.26 4.53 -9.28
C GLU A 577 0.42 5.19 -8.09
N ALA A 578 1.53 4.61 -7.61
CA ALA A 578 2.35 5.18 -6.55
C ALA A 578 2.81 6.61 -6.91
N LEU A 579 3.19 6.83 -8.17
CA LEU A 579 3.60 8.14 -8.66
C LEU A 579 2.48 9.19 -8.50
N ALA A 580 1.26 8.88 -8.97
CA ALA A 580 0.12 9.78 -8.86
C ALA A 580 -0.24 10.07 -7.40
N LEU A 581 -0.16 9.06 -6.53
CA LEU A 581 -0.44 9.21 -5.11
C LEU A 581 0.60 10.08 -4.38
N TYR A 582 1.88 9.97 -4.71
CA TYR A 582 2.91 10.87 -4.16
C TYR A 582 2.75 12.31 -4.67
N GLU A 583 2.34 12.51 -5.93
CA GLU A 583 2.02 13.83 -6.46
C GLU A 583 0.82 14.44 -5.74
N GLU A 584 -0.23 13.66 -5.50
CA GLU A 584 -1.38 14.12 -4.73
C GLU A 584 -1.00 14.43 -3.27
N ALA A 585 -0.20 13.58 -2.62
CA ALA A 585 0.29 13.82 -1.27
C ALA A 585 1.05 15.16 -1.20
N CYS A 586 1.98 15.41 -2.14
CA CYS A 586 2.69 16.68 -2.27
C CYS A 586 1.74 17.87 -2.44
N SER A 587 0.65 17.72 -3.20
CA SER A 587 -0.37 18.74 -3.35
C SER A 587 -1.11 19.03 -2.04
N LYS A 588 -1.44 18.01 -1.22
CA LYS A 588 -2.07 18.24 0.09
C LYS A 588 -1.14 19.01 1.03
N TYR A 589 0.14 18.65 1.10
CA TYR A 589 1.07 19.40 1.95
C TYR A 589 1.33 20.83 1.45
N ALA A 590 1.33 21.05 0.13
CA ALA A 590 1.42 22.38 -0.43
C ALA A 590 0.23 23.25 0.03
N LEU A 591 -1.00 22.73 -0.02
CA LEU A 591 -2.19 23.40 0.52
C LEU A 591 -2.07 23.66 2.03
N ALA A 592 -1.60 22.68 2.81
CA ALA A 592 -1.37 22.87 4.25
C ALA A 592 -0.36 24.01 4.52
N GLN A 593 0.68 24.12 3.69
CA GLN A 593 1.70 25.17 3.83
C GLN A 593 1.22 26.53 3.28
N GLU A 594 0.29 26.57 2.34
CA GLU A 594 -0.38 27.82 1.95
C GLU A 594 -1.22 28.40 3.10
N LEU A 595 -1.93 27.52 3.84
CA LEU A 595 -2.72 27.90 5.01
C LEU A 595 -1.83 28.30 6.20
N ASN A 596 -0.73 27.58 6.41
CA ASN A 596 0.24 27.88 7.45
C ASN A 596 1.69 27.69 6.93
N PRO A 597 2.32 28.77 6.42
CA PRO A 597 3.67 28.71 5.87
C PRO A 597 4.74 28.24 6.86
N THR A 598 4.48 28.37 8.16
CA THR A 598 5.38 27.97 9.25
C THR A 598 5.14 26.56 9.78
N SER A 599 4.22 25.79 9.17
CA SER A 599 3.92 24.43 9.60
C SER A 599 5.11 23.50 9.38
N PHE A 600 5.77 23.13 10.48
CA PHE A 600 6.90 22.19 10.49
C PHE A 600 6.50 20.84 9.90
N ASP A 601 5.37 20.29 10.35
CA ASP A 601 4.90 18.96 9.94
C ASP A 601 4.55 18.91 8.45
N ALA A 602 3.89 19.94 7.92
CA ALA A 602 3.60 20.03 6.49
C ALA A 602 4.91 20.11 5.67
N ALA A 603 5.84 20.97 6.07
CA ALA A 603 7.11 21.15 5.36
C ALA A 603 7.97 19.88 5.39
N MET A 604 8.08 19.21 6.54
CA MET A 604 8.84 17.96 6.69
C MET A 604 8.24 16.82 5.87
N ASN A 605 6.92 16.60 5.96
CA ASN A 605 6.27 15.54 5.20
C ASN A 605 6.30 15.79 3.70
N TRP A 606 6.12 17.05 3.26
CA TRP A 606 6.28 17.41 1.85
C TRP A 606 7.68 17.11 1.35
N THR A 607 8.71 17.48 2.12
CA THR A 607 10.10 17.29 1.71
C THR A 607 10.46 15.80 1.62
N GLN A 608 9.94 14.98 2.54
CA GLN A 608 10.05 13.52 2.46
C GLN A 608 9.41 12.96 1.19
N ASP A 609 8.21 13.44 0.85
CA ASP A 609 7.45 12.90 -0.29
C ASP A 609 7.96 13.40 -1.63
N LEU A 610 8.63 14.55 -1.69
CA LEU A 610 9.45 14.94 -2.83
C LEU A 610 10.61 13.97 -3.06
N CYS A 611 11.26 13.50 -1.99
CA CYS A 611 12.32 12.49 -2.11
C CYS A 611 11.76 11.14 -2.58
N ASN A 612 10.60 10.73 -2.06
CA ASN A 612 9.92 9.51 -2.51
C ASN A 612 9.50 9.60 -3.98
N LEU A 613 8.94 10.73 -4.39
CA LEU A 613 8.55 11.00 -5.77
C LEU A 613 9.77 10.98 -6.72
N ALA A 614 10.91 11.51 -6.27
CA ALA A 614 12.16 11.49 -7.05
C ALA A 614 12.62 10.06 -7.39
N MET A 615 12.40 9.08 -6.50
CA MET A 615 12.76 7.68 -6.76
C MET A 615 11.95 7.02 -7.89
N LEU A 616 10.80 7.61 -8.25
CA LEU A 616 9.89 7.07 -9.26
C LEU A 616 9.95 7.83 -10.60
N LYS A 617 10.72 8.91 -10.68
CA LYS A 617 10.83 9.75 -11.88
C LYS A 617 12.14 9.49 -12.63
N GLY A 618 12.21 9.99 -13.87
CA GLY A 618 13.45 10.00 -14.65
C GLY A 618 14.56 10.82 -13.97
N ILE A 619 15.81 10.61 -14.39
CA ILE A 619 17.00 11.20 -13.75
C ILE A 619 16.91 12.73 -13.66
N GLU A 620 16.43 13.41 -14.71
CA GLU A 620 16.36 14.87 -14.76
C GLU A 620 15.31 15.45 -13.79
N GLU A 621 14.11 14.88 -13.76
CA GLU A 621 13.07 15.22 -12.80
C GLU A 621 13.49 14.88 -11.36
N ALA A 622 14.09 13.71 -11.15
CA ALA A 622 14.57 13.28 -9.84
C ALA A 622 15.61 14.25 -9.28
N GLN A 623 16.56 14.72 -10.12
CA GLN A 623 17.52 15.75 -9.72
C GLN A 623 16.82 17.08 -9.35
N ARG A 624 15.80 17.50 -10.09
CA ARG A 624 15.04 18.73 -9.79
C ARG A 624 14.30 18.62 -8.46
N LEU A 625 13.60 17.50 -8.23
CA LEU A 625 12.86 17.22 -7.01
C LEU A 625 13.79 17.16 -5.79
N LEU A 626 14.92 16.47 -5.89
CA LEU A 626 15.89 16.36 -4.79
C LEU A 626 16.58 17.70 -4.47
N LYS A 627 16.84 18.55 -5.48
CA LYS A 627 17.32 19.91 -5.24
C LYS A 627 16.27 20.75 -4.50
N SER A 628 15.02 20.71 -4.94
CA SER A 628 13.91 21.39 -4.26
C SER A 628 13.74 20.89 -2.82
N ALA A 629 13.89 19.58 -2.59
CA ALA A 629 13.86 19.00 -1.26
C ALA A 629 15.01 19.52 -0.38
N CYS A 630 16.24 19.62 -0.92
CA CYS A 630 17.38 20.19 -0.19
C CYS A 630 17.18 21.66 0.18
N GLU A 631 16.63 22.48 -0.72
CA GLU A 631 16.31 23.90 -0.45
C GLU A 631 15.23 24.04 0.64
N LYS A 632 14.24 23.15 0.65
CA LYS A 632 13.24 23.08 1.71
C LYS A 632 13.86 22.66 3.04
N TYR A 633 14.71 21.62 3.08
CA TYR A 633 15.42 21.23 4.30
C TYR A 633 16.29 22.36 4.85
N GLU A 634 16.96 23.12 3.99
CA GLU A 634 17.71 24.31 4.41
C GLU A 634 16.80 25.35 5.08
N THR A 635 15.63 25.60 4.51
CA THR A 635 14.64 26.52 5.07
C THR A 635 14.11 26.04 6.43
N ILE A 636 13.77 24.75 6.54
CA ILE A 636 13.27 24.16 7.79
C ILE A 636 14.39 24.17 8.85
N ALA A 637 15.63 23.84 8.49
CA ALA A 637 16.78 23.87 9.39
C ALA A 637 17.10 25.27 9.90
N TYR A 638 16.85 26.31 9.11
CA TYR A 638 17.00 27.70 9.57
C TYR A 638 16.03 28.03 10.71
N THR A 639 14.78 27.56 10.62
CA THR A 639 13.76 27.80 11.65
C THR A 639 13.90 26.86 12.86
N TYR A 640 14.32 25.62 12.64
CA TYR A 640 14.44 24.57 13.66
C TYR A 640 15.86 24.00 13.73
N PRO A 641 16.88 24.83 14.04
CA PRO A 641 18.28 24.44 13.90
C PRO A 641 18.74 23.35 14.86
N GLN A 642 17.97 23.04 15.90
CA GLN A 642 18.29 22.05 16.92
C GLN A 642 17.60 20.69 16.67
N ASN A 643 16.82 20.54 15.60
CA ASN A 643 16.18 19.28 15.28
C ASN A 643 17.09 18.41 14.39
N TYR A 644 17.64 17.34 14.95
CA TYR A 644 18.58 16.46 14.27
C TYR A 644 17.97 15.70 13.09
N GLU A 645 16.66 15.41 13.12
CA GLU A 645 15.95 14.63 12.09
C GLU A 645 15.97 15.36 10.74
N ILE A 646 15.89 16.70 10.75
CA ILE A 646 16.00 17.53 9.55
C ILE A 646 17.32 17.26 8.85
N TYR A 647 18.43 17.27 9.60
CA TYR A 647 19.76 17.09 9.04
C TYR A 647 20.03 15.64 8.62
N ASN A 648 19.47 14.65 9.34
CA ASN A 648 19.47 13.26 8.91
C ASN A 648 18.80 13.11 7.53
N ASN A 649 17.58 13.60 7.39
CA ASN A 649 16.80 13.47 6.15
C ASN A 649 17.39 14.31 5.02
N TRP A 650 17.96 15.48 5.33
CA TRP A 650 18.72 16.27 4.36
C TRP A 650 19.97 15.54 3.87
N GLY A 651 20.69 14.86 4.78
CA GLY A 651 21.81 13.99 4.43
C GLY A 651 21.41 12.89 3.45
N ILE A 652 20.26 12.25 3.67
CA ILE A 652 19.69 11.23 2.76
C ILE A 652 19.34 11.83 1.40
N ALA A 653 18.67 13.00 1.37
CA ALA A 653 18.32 13.66 0.12
C ALA A 653 19.55 14.06 -0.71
N LEU A 654 20.59 14.59 -0.06
CA LEU A 654 21.87 14.90 -0.71
C LEU A 654 22.55 13.62 -1.22
N TRP A 655 22.53 12.53 -0.46
CA TRP A 655 23.07 11.26 -0.92
C TRP A 655 22.35 10.74 -2.18
N ASN A 656 21.02 10.78 -2.18
CA ASN A 656 20.22 10.44 -3.37
C ASN A 656 20.56 11.34 -4.56
N LEU A 657 20.75 12.63 -4.34
CA LEU A 657 21.16 13.57 -5.40
C LEU A 657 22.56 13.24 -5.92
N GLY A 658 23.49 12.88 -5.03
CA GLY A 658 24.85 12.47 -5.37
C GLY A 658 24.89 11.23 -6.26
N ASN A 659 24.00 10.26 -6.01
CA ASN A 659 23.85 9.04 -6.81
C ASN A 659 23.39 9.33 -8.26
N LEU A 660 22.72 10.46 -8.49
CA LEU A 660 22.26 10.88 -9.82
C LEU A 660 23.28 11.75 -10.57
N LYS A 661 24.40 12.10 -9.94
CA LYS A 661 25.47 12.95 -10.50
C LYS A 661 26.72 12.13 -10.79
N SER A 662 27.69 12.73 -11.48
CA SER A 662 28.95 12.06 -11.82
C SER A 662 30.17 12.96 -11.58
N GLY A 663 31.34 12.34 -11.45
CA GLY A 663 32.61 13.02 -11.30
C GLY A 663 32.71 13.88 -10.04
N LYS A 664 33.31 15.07 -10.16
CA LYS A 664 33.58 15.97 -9.02
C LYS A 664 32.32 16.51 -8.35
N GLU A 665 31.24 16.68 -9.11
CA GLU A 665 29.95 17.17 -8.59
C GLU A 665 29.37 16.16 -7.58
N SER A 666 29.34 14.87 -7.95
CA SER A 666 28.88 13.78 -7.08
C SER A 666 29.72 13.69 -5.79
N GLN A 667 31.05 13.76 -5.91
CA GLN A 667 31.95 13.74 -4.73
C GLN A 667 31.70 14.90 -3.77
N GLN A 668 31.45 16.11 -4.29
CA GLN A 668 31.15 17.27 -3.46
C GLN A 668 29.80 17.12 -2.75
N ILE A 669 28.79 16.57 -3.43
CA ILE A 669 27.46 16.34 -2.85
C ILE A 669 27.53 15.27 -1.75
N TYR A 670 28.28 14.17 -1.94
CA TYR A 670 28.48 13.18 -0.89
C TYR A 670 29.17 13.75 0.34
N LYS A 671 30.16 14.64 0.14
CA LYS A 671 30.79 15.34 1.27
C LYS A 671 29.77 16.17 2.06
N GLN A 672 28.91 16.91 1.36
CA GLN A 672 27.82 17.66 2.00
C GLN A 672 26.84 16.74 2.75
N SER A 673 26.51 15.58 2.17
CA SER A 673 25.68 14.56 2.84
C SER A 673 26.30 14.11 4.17
N PHE A 674 27.60 13.80 4.19
CA PHE A 674 28.30 13.43 5.43
C PHE A 674 28.33 14.58 6.44
N GLU A 675 28.55 15.82 6.02
CA GLU A 675 28.51 17.00 6.88
C GLU A 675 27.12 17.16 7.56
N LYS A 676 26.02 16.84 6.85
CA LYS A 676 24.68 16.87 7.45
C LYS A 676 24.45 15.75 8.46
N PHE A 677 24.91 14.52 8.17
CA PHE A 677 24.86 13.44 9.16
C PHE A 677 25.72 13.74 10.40
N ASP A 678 26.91 14.31 10.22
CA ASP A 678 27.77 14.75 11.32
C ASP A 678 27.10 15.82 12.18
N HIS A 679 26.42 16.77 11.54
CA HIS A 679 25.65 17.78 12.27
C HIS A 679 24.48 17.16 13.03
N ALA A 680 23.73 16.24 12.43
CA ALA A 680 22.68 15.50 13.13
C ALA A 680 23.22 14.77 14.37
N LEU A 681 24.36 14.09 14.26
CA LEU A 681 25.02 13.41 15.38
C LEU A 681 25.59 14.38 16.43
N SER A 682 25.93 15.61 16.05
CA SER A 682 26.35 16.64 17.01
C SER A 682 25.19 17.15 17.86
N LEU A 683 23.97 17.09 17.33
CA LEU A 683 22.73 17.46 18.02
C LEU A 683 22.20 16.29 18.86
N ASP A 684 22.20 15.07 18.30
CA ASP A 684 21.87 13.85 19.03
C ASP A 684 22.93 12.75 18.80
N PRO A 685 23.91 12.64 19.72
CA PRO A 685 24.93 11.58 19.68
C PRO A 685 24.38 10.17 19.92
N ASN A 686 23.13 10.03 20.40
CA ASN A 686 22.51 8.75 20.72
C ASN A 686 21.52 8.30 19.62
N SER A 687 21.58 8.87 18.41
CA SER A 687 20.72 8.45 17.31
C SER A 687 21.30 7.27 16.54
N ALA A 688 20.83 6.05 16.85
CA ALA A 688 21.22 4.84 16.12
C ALA A 688 20.84 4.88 14.62
N GLU A 689 19.75 5.57 14.29
CA GLU A 689 19.28 5.73 12.91
C GLU A 689 20.26 6.55 12.08
N VAL A 690 20.70 7.70 12.59
CA VAL A 690 21.64 8.60 11.89
C VAL A 690 22.97 7.89 11.64
N TYR A 691 23.50 7.16 12.63
CA TYR A 691 24.69 6.34 12.45
C TYR A 691 24.48 5.28 11.36
N THR A 692 23.34 4.60 11.33
CA THR A 692 23.02 3.60 10.32
C THR A 692 22.97 4.22 8.92
N ASN A 693 22.26 5.34 8.75
CA ASN A 693 22.12 6.06 7.48
C ASN A 693 23.48 6.57 6.97
N LYS A 694 24.29 7.17 7.85
CA LYS A 694 25.65 7.62 7.54
C LYS A 694 26.53 6.46 7.09
N GLY A 695 26.49 5.32 7.80
CA GLY A 695 27.24 4.11 7.46
C GLY A 695 26.86 3.55 6.08
N ILE A 696 25.57 3.49 5.77
CA ILE A 696 25.07 3.08 4.43
C ILE A 696 25.62 3.99 3.34
N CYS A 697 25.52 5.31 3.55
CA CYS A 697 26.01 6.31 2.61
C CYS A 697 27.52 6.13 2.36
N MET A 698 28.32 6.05 3.43
CA MET A 698 29.77 5.86 3.36
C MET A 698 30.16 4.55 2.66
N GLY A 699 29.51 3.43 2.99
CA GLY A 699 29.79 2.14 2.37
C GLY A 699 29.50 2.12 0.87
N LYS A 700 28.42 2.77 0.41
CA LYS A 700 28.13 2.90 -1.02
C LYS A 700 29.12 3.82 -1.73
N VAL A 701 29.47 4.96 -1.13
CA VAL A 701 30.45 5.89 -1.71
C VAL A 701 31.83 5.24 -1.82
N ALA A 702 32.22 4.43 -0.83
CA ALA A 702 33.46 3.65 -0.86
C ALA A 702 33.52 2.69 -2.06
N TYR A 703 32.42 1.98 -2.31
CA TYR A 703 32.30 1.06 -3.45
C TYR A 703 32.42 1.75 -4.80
N MET A 704 31.96 3.00 -4.91
CA MET A 704 32.01 3.80 -6.14
C MET A 704 33.34 4.57 -6.33
N ALA A 705 34.22 4.61 -5.33
CA ALA A 705 35.45 5.41 -5.35
C ALA A 705 36.66 4.65 -5.91
N GLU A 706 37.64 5.38 -6.46
CA GLU A 706 38.95 4.81 -6.84
C GLU A 706 39.66 4.20 -5.61
N MET A 707 40.29 3.02 -5.79
CA MET A 707 40.83 2.15 -4.72
C MET A 707 41.66 2.86 -3.63
N SER A 708 42.34 3.97 -3.95
CA SER A 708 43.24 4.67 -3.03
C SER A 708 42.55 5.37 -1.85
N LYS A 709 41.24 5.65 -1.92
CA LYS A 709 40.45 6.30 -0.83
C LYS A 709 39.38 5.39 -0.21
N THR A 710 39.25 4.18 -0.71
CA THR A 710 38.16 3.25 -0.42
C THR A 710 38.25 2.62 0.98
N LYS A 711 39.46 2.30 1.45
CA LYS A 711 39.68 1.60 2.73
C LYS A 711 39.27 2.39 3.97
N ASP A 712 39.53 3.70 3.98
CA ASP A 712 39.18 4.58 5.10
C ASP A 712 37.67 4.76 5.22
N LEU A 713 36.97 4.89 4.09
CA LEU A 713 35.50 5.00 4.06
C LEU A 713 34.81 3.72 4.53
N TYR A 714 35.28 2.54 4.13
CA TYR A 714 34.73 1.28 4.64
C TYR A 714 34.95 1.12 6.14
N PHE A 715 36.12 1.49 6.64
CA PHE A 715 36.39 1.48 8.08
C PHE A 715 35.45 2.42 8.84
N GLN A 716 35.29 3.66 8.37
CA GLN A 716 34.38 4.63 8.98
C GLN A 716 32.92 4.16 8.93
N ALA A 717 32.49 3.52 7.84
CA ALA A 717 31.15 2.93 7.74
C ALA A 717 30.94 1.82 8.79
N GLY A 718 31.93 0.95 8.99
CA GLY A 718 31.92 -0.08 10.03
C GLY A 718 31.79 0.49 11.45
N GLU A 719 32.54 1.56 11.77
CA GLU A 719 32.41 2.23 13.07
C GLU A 719 31.04 2.89 13.26
N CYS A 720 30.43 3.41 12.18
CA CYS A 720 29.05 3.92 12.25
C CYS A 720 28.05 2.81 12.64
N PHE A 721 28.09 1.65 11.98
CA PHE A 721 27.21 0.53 12.34
C PHE A 721 27.44 0.01 13.76
N LYS A 722 28.70 -0.05 14.19
CA LYS A 722 29.08 -0.42 15.55
C LYS A 722 28.51 0.56 16.59
N ASN A 723 28.58 1.86 16.34
CA ASN A 723 27.98 2.87 17.22
C ASN A 723 26.46 2.76 17.26
N ALA A 724 25.81 2.57 16.09
CA ALA A 724 24.36 2.34 16.03
C ALA A 724 23.92 1.15 16.89
N LEU A 725 24.68 0.05 16.82
CA LEU A 725 24.40 -1.18 17.58
C LEU A 725 24.78 -1.08 19.07
N ALA A 726 25.72 -0.21 19.43
CA ALA A 726 26.01 0.09 20.84
C ALA A 726 24.87 0.86 21.50
N ILE A 727 24.21 1.75 20.75
CA ILE A 727 23.03 2.51 21.19
C ILE A 727 21.79 1.61 21.22
N LYS A 728 21.51 0.92 20.11
CA LYS A 728 20.34 0.05 19.94
C LYS A 728 20.78 -1.36 19.56
N PRO A 729 21.04 -2.23 20.57
CA PRO A 729 21.32 -3.64 20.34
C PRO A 729 20.15 -4.29 19.58
N GLY A 730 20.46 -5.18 18.64
CA GLY A 730 19.43 -5.90 17.87
C GLY A 730 18.81 -5.12 16.70
N LEU A 731 19.36 -3.96 16.32
CA LEU A 731 18.89 -3.21 15.15
C LEU A 731 19.17 -3.98 13.85
N PHE A 732 18.12 -4.54 13.26
CA PHE A 732 18.17 -5.33 12.02
C PHE A 732 18.89 -4.60 10.88
N GLU A 733 18.48 -3.35 10.65
CA GLU A 733 18.97 -2.51 9.55
C GLU A 733 20.48 -2.28 9.65
N ALA A 734 21.00 -2.04 10.87
CA ALA A 734 22.42 -1.85 11.09
C ALA A 734 23.23 -3.13 10.82
N TYR A 735 22.80 -4.29 11.33
CA TYR A 735 23.47 -5.56 11.03
C TYR A 735 23.44 -5.89 9.54
N TYR A 736 22.29 -5.73 8.91
CA TYR A 736 22.10 -6.02 7.50
C TYR A 736 23.00 -5.16 6.60
N HIS A 737 22.97 -3.85 6.78
CA HIS A 737 23.76 -2.94 5.97
C HIS A 737 25.25 -3.00 6.27
N TRP A 738 25.64 -3.38 7.50
CA TRP A 738 27.02 -3.68 7.81
C TRP A 738 27.52 -4.91 7.03
N GLY A 739 26.72 -5.99 6.98
CA GLY A 739 27.02 -7.17 6.17
C GLY A 739 27.24 -6.83 4.69
N ILE A 740 26.36 -6.01 4.10
CA ILE A 740 26.51 -5.52 2.72
C ILE A 740 27.81 -4.73 2.55
N THR A 741 28.11 -3.85 3.49
CA THR A 741 29.29 -2.98 3.41
C THR A 741 30.59 -3.80 3.47
N LEU A 742 30.65 -4.80 4.33
CA LEU A 742 31.79 -5.73 4.42
C LEU A 742 31.95 -6.58 3.16
N ARG A 743 30.84 -7.03 2.56
CA ARG A 743 30.84 -7.74 1.27
C ARG A 743 31.42 -6.86 0.17
N ASN A 744 30.93 -5.63 0.07
CA ASN A 744 31.42 -4.66 -0.92
C ASN A 744 32.90 -4.33 -0.70
N GLU A 745 33.39 -4.25 0.55
CA GLU A 745 34.82 -4.10 0.85
C GLU A 745 35.63 -5.31 0.35
N ALA A 746 35.16 -6.53 0.63
CA ALA A 746 35.80 -7.77 0.19
C ALA A 746 35.94 -7.83 -1.35
N GLU A 747 34.88 -7.49 -2.09
CA GLU A 747 34.88 -7.42 -3.55
C GLU A 747 35.96 -6.47 -4.11
N THR A 748 36.28 -5.40 -3.38
CA THR A 748 37.28 -4.42 -3.83
C THR A 748 38.74 -4.79 -3.54
N LEU A 749 39.00 -5.76 -2.64
CA LEU A 749 40.35 -6.01 -2.11
C LEU A 749 41.11 -7.16 -2.79
N GLN A 750 40.44 -8.12 -3.44
CA GLN A 750 41.00 -9.26 -4.20
C GLN A 750 42.32 -9.86 -3.63
N ASN A 751 42.40 -10.02 -2.31
CA ASN A 751 43.60 -10.51 -1.61
C ASN A 751 43.23 -11.41 -0.41
N ALA A 752 44.21 -11.89 0.37
CA ALA A 752 44.00 -12.78 1.51
C ALA A 752 43.04 -12.23 2.61
N ARG A 753 42.80 -10.91 2.64
CA ARG A 753 41.85 -10.28 3.56
C ARG A 753 40.39 -10.40 3.13
N THR A 754 40.14 -10.83 1.89
CA THR A 754 38.81 -11.01 1.28
C THR A 754 38.02 -12.07 2.02
N GLU A 755 38.64 -13.21 2.31
CA GLU A 755 38.03 -14.33 3.05
C GLU A 755 37.57 -13.90 4.45
N GLU A 756 38.43 -13.20 5.18
CA GLU A 756 38.12 -12.70 6.52
C GLU A 756 36.89 -11.78 6.52
N LEU A 757 36.82 -10.87 5.54
CA LEU A 757 35.71 -9.92 5.40
C LEU A 757 34.40 -10.61 5.02
N PHE A 758 34.43 -11.63 4.17
CA PHE A 758 33.23 -12.43 3.87
C PHE A 758 32.72 -13.19 5.10
N ILE A 759 33.61 -13.78 5.89
CA ILE A 759 33.23 -14.44 7.15
C ILE A 759 32.61 -13.43 8.12
N GLN A 760 33.15 -12.21 8.21
CA GLN A 760 32.58 -11.16 9.02
C GLN A 760 31.20 -10.72 8.51
N ALA A 761 31.01 -10.57 7.19
CA ALA A 761 29.72 -10.24 6.58
C ALA A 761 28.65 -11.28 6.94
N LEU A 762 28.97 -12.57 6.81
CA LEU A 762 28.09 -13.69 7.18
C LEU A 762 27.62 -13.61 8.63
N LYS A 763 28.55 -13.31 9.56
CA LYS A 763 28.21 -13.14 10.99
C LYS A 763 27.24 -11.98 11.22
N GLN A 764 27.33 -10.89 10.46
CA GLN A 764 26.37 -9.79 10.60
C GLN A 764 25.00 -10.16 10.01
N PHE A 765 24.95 -10.86 8.88
CA PHE A 765 23.69 -11.36 8.34
C PHE A 765 23.02 -12.36 9.29
N GLU A 766 23.77 -13.26 9.93
CA GLU A 766 23.26 -14.16 10.96
C GLU A 766 22.61 -13.39 12.13
N LYS A 767 23.26 -12.33 12.60
CA LYS A 767 22.70 -11.47 13.65
C LYS A 767 21.45 -10.71 13.19
N ALA A 768 21.42 -10.21 11.95
CA ALA A 768 20.21 -9.60 11.37
C ALA A 768 19.05 -10.61 11.32
N MET A 769 19.31 -11.86 10.93
CA MET A 769 18.27 -12.90 10.90
C MET A 769 17.71 -13.22 12.28
N LYS A 770 18.55 -13.26 13.32
CA LYS A 770 18.10 -13.47 14.70
C LYS A 770 17.18 -12.36 15.23
N THR A 771 17.26 -11.15 14.68
CA THR A 771 16.46 -10.03 15.20
C THR A 771 15.08 -9.90 14.56
N LYS A 772 14.91 -10.36 13.31
CA LYS A 772 13.62 -10.38 12.60
C LYS A 772 13.49 -11.62 11.69
N PRO A 773 13.18 -12.80 12.26
CA PRO A 773 13.11 -14.04 11.50
C PRO A 773 12.04 -13.99 10.40
N GLU A 774 10.97 -13.22 10.55
CA GLU A 774 9.82 -13.14 9.64
C GLU A 774 10.09 -12.49 8.26
N LYS A 775 11.26 -11.87 8.03
CA LYS A 775 11.63 -11.23 6.75
C LYS A 775 12.17 -12.23 5.69
N HIS A 776 11.59 -13.43 5.62
CA HIS A 776 12.03 -14.58 4.83
C HIS A 776 12.28 -14.35 3.33
N LYS A 777 11.55 -13.43 2.68
CA LYS A 777 11.74 -13.14 1.24
C LYS A 777 13.10 -12.49 0.93
N LEU A 778 13.59 -11.64 1.82
CA LEU A 778 14.91 -11.03 1.66
C LEU A 778 16.04 -12.05 1.91
N HIS A 779 15.80 -13.05 2.76
CA HIS A 779 16.78 -14.08 3.10
C HIS A 779 17.17 -14.94 1.88
N ARG A 780 16.20 -15.31 1.03
CA ARG A 780 16.42 -16.13 -0.18
C ARG A 780 17.31 -15.47 -1.24
N GLU A 781 17.14 -14.17 -1.47
CA GLU A 781 17.99 -13.42 -2.43
C GLU A 781 19.43 -13.24 -1.92
N TRP A 782 19.63 -13.27 -0.61
CA TRP A 782 20.94 -13.17 0.02
C TRP A 782 21.66 -14.51 0.04
N GLU A 783 20.93 -15.60 0.29
CA GLU A 783 21.41 -16.98 0.21
C GLU A 783 22.02 -17.25 -1.17
N GLU A 784 21.29 -16.93 -2.24
CA GLU A 784 21.76 -17.16 -3.61
C GLU A 784 23.02 -16.35 -3.95
N LYS A 785 23.04 -15.05 -3.59
CA LYS A 785 24.20 -14.17 -3.85
C LYS A 785 25.42 -14.52 -3.02
N LEU A 786 25.26 -14.95 -1.77
CA LEU A 786 26.36 -15.36 -0.89
C LEU A 786 26.94 -16.72 -1.29
N VAL A 787 26.08 -17.67 -1.72
CA VAL A 787 26.50 -18.98 -2.23
C VAL A 787 27.25 -18.85 -3.55
N ASN A 788 26.80 -17.99 -4.46
CA ASN A 788 27.48 -17.75 -5.72
C ASN A 788 28.85 -17.07 -5.53
N LEU A 789 28.96 -16.20 -4.52
CA LEU A 789 30.20 -15.49 -4.20
C LEU A 789 31.20 -16.35 -3.40
N SER A 790 30.73 -17.24 -2.53
CA SER A 790 31.60 -18.20 -1.83
C SER A 790 32.17 -19.24 -2.80
N ARG A 791 31.37 -19.75 -3.73
CA ARG A 791 31.85 -20.63 -4.82
C ARG A 791 32.92 -19.99 -5.71
N ALA A 792 32.96 -18.67 -5.80
CA ALA A 792 33.92 -17.95 -6.62
C ALA A 792 35.27 -17.66 -5.93
N VAL A 793 35.37 -17.82 -4.60
CA VAL A 793 36.53 -17.40 -3.79
C VAL A 793 37.18 -18.56 -3.04
N PHE A 794 36.44 -19.60 -2.70
CA PHE A 794 36.94 -20.77 -1.98
C PHE A 794 37.17 -21.95 -2.94
N GLU A 795 38.44 -22.29 -3.20
CA GLU A 795 38.82 -23.45 -4.03
C GLU A 795 38.64 -24.81 -3.30
N GLU A 796 38.61 -24.83 -1.96
CA GLU A 796 38.40 -26.04 -1.15
C GLU A 796 37.21 -25.90 -0.18
N GLU A 797 36.24 -26.81 -0.32
CA GLU A 797 35.06 -27.08 0.52
C GLU A 797 34.17 -25.89 0.98
N PRO A 798 33.68 -25.00 0.08
CA PRO A 798 32.66 -23.98 0.40
C PRO A 798 31.35 -24.57 0.95
N GLU A 799 31.06 -25.82 0.58
CA GLU A 799 29.87 -26.57 1.02
C GLU A 799 29.89 -26.90 2.51
N LYS A 800 31.07 -27.04 3.13
CA LYS A 800 31.19 -27.45 4.53
C LYS A 800 30.99 -26.30 5.51
N LEU A 801 31.51 -25.12 5.18
CA LEU A 801 31.25 -23.89 5.95
C LEU A 801 29.77 -23.46 5.80
N TYR A 802 29.21 -23.62 4.60
CA TYR A 802 27.77 -23.47 4.34
C TYR A 802 26.95 -24.47 5.16
N HIS A 803 27.30 -25.76 5.11
CA HIS A 803 26.58 -26.83 5.80
C HIS A 803 26.64 -26.70 7.33
N ASP A 804 27.82 -26.42 7.91
CA ASP A 804 27.98 -26.32 9.37
C ASP A 804 27.31 -25.08 9.98
N THR A 805 27.28 -23.96 9.25
CA THR A 805 26.64 -22.72 9.70
C THR A 805 25.12 -22.80 9.51
N PHE A 806 24.66 -23.43 8.42
CA PHE A 806 23.26 -23.58 8.09
C PHE A 806 22.56 -24.66 8.93
N LYS A 807 23.22 -25.80 9.20
CA LYS A 807 22.69 -26.86 10.06
C LYS A 807 22.38 -26.35 11.47
N LYS A 808 23.26 -25.54 12.05
CA LYS A 808 23.05 -24.88 13.36
C LYS A 808 21.89 -23.87 13.34
N TYR A 809 21.63 -23.23 12.21
CA TYR A 809 20.54 -22.27 12.03
C TYR A 809 19.18 -22.97 11.81
N GLN A 810 19.16 -24.05 11.02
CA GLN A 810 17.98 -24.91 10.85
C GLN A 810 17.56 -25.55 12.18
N GLU A 811 18.52 -26.04 12.97
CA GLU A 811 18.27 -26.57 14.32
C GLU A 811 17.69 -25.50 15.28
N ALA A 812 18.10 -24.24 15.14
CA ALA A 812 17.59 -23.10 15.93
C ALA A 812 16.18 -22.65 15.51
N ILE A 813 15.83 -22.72 14.22
CA ILE A 813 14.47 -22.44 13.74
C ILE A 813 13.50 -23.54 14.19
N PHE A 814 13.94 -24.81 14.14
CA PHE A 814 13.13 -25.96 14.50
C PHE A 814 12.75 -26.00 15.99
N THR A 815 13.51 -25.29 16.84
CA THR A 815 13.24 -25.20 18.28
C THR A 815 12.26 -24.08 18.66
N GLU A 816 11.99 -23.09 17.78
CA GLU A 816 11.17 -21.92 18.11
C GLU A 816 9.80 -21.84 17.41
N ARG A 817 9.49 -22.62 16.35
CA ARG A 817 8.15 -22.60 15.72
C ARG A 817 7.70 -23.95 15.14
N ASN A 818 6.55 -24.43 15.60
CA ASN A 818 5.72 -25.43 14.92
C ASN A 818 4.99 -24.77 13.72
N SER A 819 5.46 -24.97 12.49
CA SER A 819 4.59 -24.83 11.31
C SER A 819 4.96 -25.81 10.19
N LEU A 820 3.94 -26.54 9.73
CA LEU A 820 3.97 -27.62 8.74
C LEU A 820 4.38 -27.15 7.33
N GLU A 821 4.41 -25.84 7.07
CA GLU A 821 4.77 -25.24 5.77
C GLU A 821 6.27 -25.29 5.44
N LEU A 822 7.13 -25.42 6.46
CA LEU A 822 8.57 -25.55 6.26
C LEU A 822 8.96 -26.93 5.70
N TYR A 823 8.17 -27.97 6.01
CA TYR A 823 8.43 -29.33 5.56
C TYR A 823 8.21 -29.51 4.05
N ASN A 824 7.15 -28.91 3.50
CA ASN A 824 6.84 -29.00 2.07
C ASN A 824 7.88 -28.31 1.17
N ASN A 825 8.59 -27.31 1.67
CA ASN A 825 9.65 -26.62 0.92
C ASN A 825 11.04 -27.26 1.09
N TYR A 826 11.22 -28.09 2.14
CA TYR A 826 12.43 -28.90 2.32
C TYR A 826 12.46 -30.08 1.34
N ASP A 827 11.30 -30.70 1.10
CA ASP A 827 11.12 -31.85 0.19
C ASP A 827 11.48 -31.53 -1.27
N ILE A 828 11.31 -30.27 -1.68
CA ILE A 828 11.60 -29.78 -3.04
C ILE A 828 13.11 -29.55 -3.26
N ASN A 829 13.89 -29.26 -2.21
CA ASN A 829 15.30 -28.89 -2.37
C ASN A 829 16.27 -30.09 -2.30
N LEU A 830 15.91 -31.20 -1.65
CA LEU A 830 16.74 -32.41 -1.70
C LEU A 830 16.65 -33.11 -3.06
N THR A 831 15.48 -33.09 -3.69
CA THR A 831 15.23 -33.72 -4.98
C THR A 831 15.86 -32.97 -6.17
N MET A 832 16.18 -31.68 -6.00
CA MET A 832 16.75 -30.85 -7.07
C MET A 832 18.28 -30.85 -7.13
N ASN A 833 19.01 -31.30 -6.09
CA ASN A 833 20.48 -31.19 -6.03
C ASN A 833 21.25 -32.51 -5.95
N ASN A 834 20.64 -33.66 -5.65
CA ASN A 834 21.35 -34.95 -5.62
C ASN A 834 20.63 -36.00 -6.48
N GLY A 835 21.17 -36.27 -7.65
CA GLY A 835 20.74 -37.35 -8.54
C GLY A 835 21.35 -38.71 -8.19
N GLU A 836 21.49 -39.07 -6.92
CA GLU A 836 21.92 -40.41 -6.50
C GLU A 836 21.05 -40.96 -5.36
N GLU A 837 20.71 -42.24 -5.48
CA GLU A 837 19.86 -43.01 -4.56
C GLU A 837 20.37 -42.94 -3.11
N GLY A 838 19.42 -42.82 -2.18
CA GLY A 838 19.68 -42.51 -0.77
C GLY A 838 20.40 -43.59 0.04
N ASP A 839 21.08 -43.14 1.10
CA ASP A 839 21.49 -43.98 2.22
C ASP A 839 20.48 -43.83 3.38
N GLY A 840 20.12 -44.97 3.97
CA GLY A 840 18.97 -45.21 4.86
C GLY A 840 18.96 -44.54 6.24
N GLU A 841 19.47 -43.32 6.39
CA GLU A 841 19.26 -42.50 7.61
C GLU A 841 17.93 -41.72 7.58
N TYR A 842 17.35 -41.51 6.39
CA TYR A 842 16.12 -40.73 6.20
C TYR A 842 14.85 -41.40 6.78
N GLU A 843 14.71 -42.72 6.63
CA GLU A 843 13.56 -43.47 7.19
C GLU A 843 13.59 -43.51 8.72
N LYS A 844 14.78 -43.41 9.32
CA LYS A 844 14.94 -43.48 10.77
C LYS A 844 14.47 -42.19 11.45
N LEU A 845 14.81 -41.03 10.90
CA LEU A 845 14.36 -39.72 11.41
C LEU A 845 12.84 -39.50 11.19
N TYR A 846 12.31 -39.94 10.05
CA TYR A 846 10.86 -39.84 9.78
C TYR A 846 10.04 -40.71 10.75
N SER A 847 10.56 -41.89 11.11
CA SER A 847 9.90 -42.78 12.07
C SER A 847 9.92 -42.28 13.51
N GLU A 848 10.95 -41.53 13.93
CA GLU A 848 11.06 -41.01 15.29
C GLU A 848 10.21 -39.76 15.55
N VAL A 849 9.89 -38.99 14.50
CA VAL A 849 9.08 -37.76 14.60
C VAL A 849 7.58 -38.04 14.47
N VAL A 850 7.17 -39.04 13.69
CA VAL A 850 5.74 -39.41 13.57
C VAL A 850 5.21 -40.18 14.80
N ILE A 851 6.11 -40.64 15.68
CA ILE A 851 5.77 -41.41 16.90
C ILE A 851 5.76 -40.54 18.18
N LYS A 852 6.22 -39.28 18.14
CA LYS A 852 6.10 -38.32 19.26
C LYS A 852 5.06 -37.26 18.96
#